data_AF-A0A2H9RJ12-F1
#
_entry.id   AF-A0A2H9RJ12-F1
#
_cell.length_a   1.000
_cell.length_b   1.000
_cell.length_c   1.000
_cell.angle_alpha   90.00
_cell.angle_beta   90.00
_cell.angle_gamma   90.00
#
_symmetry.space_group_name_H-M   'P 1'
#
loop_
_entity.id
_entity.type
_entity.pdbx_description
1 polymer ?
#
loop_
_entity_poly.entity_id
_entity_poly.type
_entity_poly.pdbx_seq_one_letter_code
_entity_poly.pdbx_strand_id
1 'polypeptide(L)'
;MLLADFHLHSKYSRATSPLMNVIDLGKAAKEKGINLLGTGDFTHPLYFAELKKNLSKFNEGIFIEEKSGTKFIPTTEICLIFGKEINNVRKVRKVHLLIFSENFEIVEQINDWLSKKGNLKADGRPIFGMNAVEFTEKIMEISKENFIVPAHCILPDTFLHCNSDMKMIKNISVGDLVYTHKGQYQKVQKVYRHRYKGEMINIKPYYFRIGLKTTPEHPICVIKTFKDCSNFGGQQHVYCRRNCSYLKRRGCKHPYFMNYRSEWVQAKDIEKGDVLVFPRFNTSTEDVKEIRISNYLSERQFKVLDNEISCNQGRTDKKLPNIVNVDKNFCRLGGYYISEGYTNNRDSIAFCFNQNEEEYVKDLNFLMKKIFKFSSPRIYKRKKTKSIEIIYFSKILSKVFGTLFYNSDAIKKANTKCLPFWMLTLPLEKQVEILTGWWRGDTGYTSSREMMNQMKIILLRLGIVPSIGKQTKEYFNKSKKHKIGNRTIKAQGDLFSFYNLSFFQDSFELLKTPEFRKFNTKLDRRHGWIDEKYIYIPVRDIGAEDYEGEVYNLEVEEDNSYVCEFAAVHNCWTPWFGILGSKSGFDSIEECFEDKSKEIYAVETGLSSDPLMNWQLSKLDKYALISNSDSHSLHNLGRECNAFNFDEEYVRYKDIINAIKFKNKEKFLFTVEVPPEFGKYHYTGHRSCNFSCAPKEAINLHNLCPICKNPLTIGVEQRVEELADREHGFIPLDAIPFKNIIPLWEICGKFKVKNKEKILINKFNNEMNVLLNAEIDEIRKIDENVAIVIESLRNNKHIVKPGYDGVYGEILTEGGNKGKESKEKEKNNKGKEKEKREKAKEKSKKEKEKSKGKERQKGLDEFL
;
A
#
# COMPACT_ATOMS: atom_id res chain seq x y z
N MET A 1 -15.83 16.38 -37.62
CA MET A 1 -15.25 15.40 -36.69
C MET A 1 -15.41 15.94 -35.29
N LEU A 2 -15.97 15.15 -34.39
CA LEU A 2 -16.30 15.51 -33.02
C LEU A 2 -15.45 14.62 -32.10
N LEU A 3 -14.56 15.22 -31.31
CA LEU A 3 -13.78 14.53 -30.28
C LEU A 3 -14.53 14.58 -28.94
N ALA A 4 -14.65 13.42 -28.28
CA ALA A 4 -15.43 13.26 -27.06
C ALA A 4 -14.67 12.52 -25.95
N ASP A 5 -14.59 13.12 -24.77
CA ASP A 5 -13.87 12.61 -23.60
C ASP A 5 -14.85 12.41 -22.44
N PHE A 6 -15.27 11.17 -22.19
CA PHE A 6 -16.42 10.87 -21.34
C PHE A 6 -16.09 10.60 -19.86
N HIS A 7 -14.84 10.25 -19.55
CA HIS A 7 -14.38 9.92 -18.21
C HIS A 7 -13.47 11.02 -17.66
N LEU A 8 -14.04 11.85 -16.81
CA LEU A 8 -13.33 12.92 -16.10
C LEU A 8 -14.03 13.19 -14.78
N HIS A 9 -13.36 13.92 -13.88
CA HIS A 9 -13.85 14.16 -12.54
C HIS A 9 -14.04 15.64 -12.22
N SER A 10 -14.97 15.91 -11.32
CA SER A 10 -15.22 17.22 -10.74
C SER A 10 -14.26 17.53 -9.59
N LYS A 11 -14.15 18.81 -9.23
CA LYS A 11 -13.50 19.29 -7.99
C LYS A 11 -14.02 18.68 -6.67
N TYR A 12 -15.10 17.89 -6.70
CA TYR A 12 -15.62 17.16 -5.54
C TYR A 12 -15.07 15.72 -5.43
N SER A 13 -14.38 15.22 -6.46
CA SER A 13 -13.58 13.99 -6.43
C SER A 13 -12.16 14.20 -5.88
N ARG A 14 -11.53 13.12 -5.39
CA ARG A 14 -10.25 13.20 -4.67
C ARG A 14 -8.99 13.32 -5.53
N ALA A 15 -8.18 14.31 -5.18
CA ALA A 15 -7.00 14.79 -5.92
C ALA A 15 -7.34 15.32 -7.32
N THR A 16 -8.59 15.72 -7.51
CA THR A 16 -9.05 16.47 -8.67
C THR A 16 -8.80 17.96 -8.45
N SER A 17 -8.37 18.70 -9.47
CA SER A 17 -8.06 20.13 -9.34
C SER A 17 -9.31 20.96 -8.97
N PRO A 18 -9.20 22.01 -8.13
CA PRO A 18 -10.31 22.95 -7.87
C PRO A 18 -10.86 23.63 -9.13
N LEU A 19 -10.06 23.68 -10.19
CA LEU A 19 -10.44 24.21 -11.51
C LEU A 19 -11.27 23.21 -12.35
N MET A 20 -11.54 22.00 -11.85
CA MET A 20 -12.45 21.04 -12.49
C MET A 20 -13.91 21.39 -12.10
N ASN A 21 -14.31 22.57 -12.56
CA ASN A 21 -15.67 23.10 -12.51
C ASN A 21 -16.18 23.24 -13.94
N VAL A 22 -17.50 23.28 -14.12
CA VAL A 22 -18.15 23.21 -15.45
C VAL A 22 -17.61 24.27 -16.43
N ILE A 23 -17.42 25.50 -15.93
CA ILE A 23 -16.99 26.65 -16.74
C ILE A 23 -15.53 26.52 -17.19
N ASP A 24 -14.63 26.13 -16.28
CA ASP A 24 -13.21 25.98 -16.61
C ASP A 24 -12.90 24.69 -17.38
N LEU A 25 -13.72 23.63 -17.19
CA LEU A 25 -13.74 22.46 -18.07
C LEU A 25 -14.12 22.85 -19.51
N GLY A 26 -15.18 23.65 -19.70
CA GLY A 26 -15.58 24.15 -21.02
C GLY A 26 -14.46 24.95 -21.72
N LYS A 27 -13.81 25.86 -20.99
CA LYS A 27 -12.64 26.60 -21.52
C LYS A 27 -11.49 25.67 -21.92
N ALA A 28 -11.13 24.72 -21.05
CA ALA A 28 -10.03 23.79 -21.30
C ALA A 28 -10.32 22.87 -22.49
N ALA A 29 -11.55 22.37 -22.62
CA ALA A 29 -11.98 21.58 -23.77
C ALA A 29 -11.77 22.34 -25.09
N LYS A 30 -12.07 23.65 -25.12
CA LYS A 30 -11.85 24.51 -26.29
C LYS A 30 -10.37 24.72 -26.63
N GLU A 31 -9.50 24.95 -25.65
CA GLU A 31 -8.04 25.07 -25.85
C GLU A 31 -7.41 23.72 -26.28
N LYS A 32 -7.94 22.62 -25.74
CA LYS A 32 -7.58 21.25 -26.14
C LYS A 32 -8.08 20.88 -27.53
N GLY A 33 -9.27 21.34 -27.93
CA GLY A 33 -9.95 20.88 -29.15
C GLY A 33 -10.86 19.67 -28.94
N ILE A 34 -11.33 19.45 -27.70
CA ILE A 34 -12.35 18.46 -27.38
C ILE A 34 -13.73 19.14 -27.48
N ASN A 35 -14.63 18.55 -28.25
CA ASN A 35 -15.91 19.15 -28.64
C ASN A 35 -17.03 18.79 -27.65
N LEU A 36 -16.96 17.56 -27.11
CA LEU A 36 -17.96 16.97 -26.23
C LEU A 36 -17.27 16.38 -24.98
N LEU A 37 -17.79 16.70 -23.79
CA LEU A 37 -17.32 16.13 -22.53
C LEU A 37 -18.37 15.24 -21.87
N GLY A 38 -17.92 14.23 -21.13
CA GLY A 38 -18.71 13.72 -20.01
C GLY A 38 -18.76 14.77 -18.91
N THR A 39 -19.88 14.90 -18.19
CA THR A 39 -19.95 15.87 -17.07
C THR A 39 -18.96 15.55 -15.95
N GLY A 40 -18.68 14.25 -15.75
CA GLY A 40 -18.09 13.74 -14.52
C GLY A 40 -19.06 13.80 -13.34
N ASP A 41 -18.84 12.93 -12.35
CA ASP A 41 -19.38 12.99 -10.99
C ASP A 41 -20.85 13.48 -10.79
N PHE A 42 -21.79 13.22 -11.72
CA PHE A 42 -23.16 13.76 -11.64
C PHE A 42 -23.94 13.34 -10.39
N THR A 43 -23.43 12.33 -9.66
CA THR A 43 -24.00 11.90 -8.38
C THR A 43 -23.78 12.90 -7.25
N HIS A 44 -22.74 13.74 -7.31
CA HIS A 44 -22.43 14.65 -6.21
C HIS A 44 -23.43 15.82 -6.16
N PRO A 45 -24.22 16.00 -5.09
CA PRO A 45 -25.34 16.96 -5.11
C PRO A 45 -24.94 18.43 -5.30
N LEU A 46 -23.71 18.83 -4.94
CA LEU A 46 -23.23 20.19 -5.19
C LEU A 46 -22.76 20.36 -6.63
N TYR A 47 -22.14 19.33 -7.22
CA TYR A 47 -21.77 19.35 -8.63
C TYR A 47 -22.99 19.27 -9.54
N PHE A 48 -23.99 18.45 -9.20
CA PHE A 48 -25.23 18.35 -9.97
C PHE A 48 -26.03 19.67 -9.98
N ALA A 49 -26.03 20.40 -8.86
CA ALA A 49 -26.56 21.77 -8.82
C ALA A 49 -25.74 22.76 -9.66
N GLU A 50 -24.43 22.54 -9.81
CA GLU A 50 -23.56 23.33 -10.70
C GLU A 50 -23.80 23.01 -12.19
N LEU A 51 -23.99 21.73 -12.53
CA LEU A 51 -24.36 21.28 -13.87
C LEU A 51 -25.68 21.92 -14.30
N LYS A 52 -26.75 21.75 -13.51
CA LYS A 52 -28.06 22.37 -13.73
C LYS A 52 -28.04 23.90 -13.84
N LYS A 53 -27.05 24.56 -13.23
CA LYS A 53 -26.93 26.04 -13.24
C LYS A 53 -26.18 26.58 -14.45
N ASN A 54 -25.19 25.86 -14.96
CA ASN A 54 -24.26 26.38 -15.98
C ASN A 54 -24.39 25.68 -17.33
N LEU A 55 -25.20 24.62 -17.44
CA LEU A 55 -25.45 23.91 -18.69
C LEU A 55 -26.88 24.11 -19.18
N SER A 56 -27.03 24.70 -20.37
CA SER A 56 -28.28 24.73 -21.12
C SER A 56 -28.53 23.38 -21.81
N LYS A 57 -29.79 23.06 -22.12
CA LYS A 57 -30.10 21.99 -23.08
C LYS A 57 -29.74 22.48 -24.48
N PHE A 58 -29.00 21.66 -25.23
CA PHE A 58 -28.61 21.91 -26.62
C PHE A 58 -29.46 21.06 -27.57
N ASN A 59 -29.28 19.73 -27.52
CA ASN A 59 -30.03 18.75 -28.31
C ASN A 59 -30.66 17.68 -27.39
N GLU A 60 -31.24 16.62 -27.97
CA GLU A 60 -31.74 15.46 -27.22
C GLU A 60 -30.58 14.79 -26.44
N GLY A 61 -30.54 15.02 -25.14
CA GLY A 61 -29.51 14.53 -24.21
C GLY A 61 -28.10 15.12 -24.36
N ILE A 62 -27.94 16.19 -25.16
CA ILE A 62 -26.71 16.99 -25.20
C ILE A 62 -26.98 18.34 -24.55
N PHE A 63 -26.06 18.76 -23.69
CA PHE A 63 -26.09 20.05 -23.00
C PHE A 63 -24.91 20.92 -23.47
N ILE A 64 -24.91 22.22 -23.16
CA ILE A 64 -23.87 23.17 -23.59
C ILE A 64 -23.54 24.20 -22.50
N GLU A 65 -22.25 24.53 -22.34
CA GLU A 65 -21.81 25.72 -21.61
C GLU A 65 -21.66 26.87 -22.61
N GLU A 66 -22.59 27.83 -22.56
CA GLU A 66 -22.80 28.83 -23.61
C GLU A 66 -21.57 29.70 -23.95
N LYS A 67 -20.65 29.91 -23.00
CA LYS A 67 -19.53 30.86 -23.17
C LYS A 67 -18.34 30.22 -23.86
N SER A 68 -18.09 28.94 -23.60
CA SER A 68 -17.10 28.14 -24.32
C SER A 68 -17.67 27.59 -25.64
N GLY A 69 -18.96 27.21 -25.65
CA GLY A 69 -19.60 26.44 -26.72
C GLY A 69 -19.36 24.93 -26.59
N THR A 70 -18.70 24.48 -25.52
CA THR A 70 -18.39 23.07 -25.26
C THR A 70 -19.64 22.32 -24.85
N LYS A 71 -19.83 21.14 -25.46
CA LYS A 71 -21.00 20.29 -25.28
C LYS A 71 -20.75 19.26 -24.19
N PHE A 72 -21.81 18.78 -23.55
CA PHE A 72 -21.74 17.84 -22.42
C PHE A 72 -22.80 16.73 -22.52
N ILE A 73 -22.41 15.50 -22.16
CA ILE A 73 -23.29 14.36 -21.84
C ILE A 73 -23.20 14.07 -20.33
N PRO A 74 -24.31 13.81 -19.62
CA PRO A 74 -24.26 13.40 -18.22
C PRO A 74 -23.48 12.08 -18.02
N THR A 75 -22.31 12.16 -17.37
CA THR A 75 -21.53 11.00 -16.90
C THR A 75 -21.12 11.08 -15.42
N THR A 76 -20.87 9.94 -14.78
CA THR A 76 -20.35 9.84 -13.40
C THR A 76 -19.60 8.52 -13.23
N GLU A 77 -18.49 8.47 -12.49
CA GLU A 77 -17.96 7.20 -12.00
C GLU A 77 -18.58 6.89 -10.63
N ILE A 78 -18.93 5.63 -10.35
CA ILE A 78 -19.35 5.12 -9.03
C ILE A 78 -18.49 3.90 -8.64
N CYS A 79 -18.60 3.36 -7.43
CA CYS A 79 -17.88 2.14 -7.01
C CYS A 79 -18.80 1.04 -6.46
N LEU A 80 -18.65 -0.20 -6.94
CA LEU A 80 -19.31 -1.40 -6.44
C LEU A 80 -18.30 -2.39 -5.85
N ILE A 81 -18.63 -2.92 -4.68
CA ILE A 81 -17.79 -3.82 -3.90
C ILE A 81 -18.67 -4.94 -3.34
N PHE A 82 -18.61 -6.16 -3.92
CA PHE A 82 -19.65 -7.18 -3.72
C PHE A 82 -19.18 -8.63 -3.82
N GLY A 83 -19.77 -9.53 -3.02
CA GLY A 83 -19.54 -10.98 -3.09
C GLY A 83 -20.17 -11.63 -4.32
N LYS A 84 -19.43 -12.50 -5.02
CA LYS A 84 -19.94 -13.36 -6.11
C LYS A 84 -19.33 -14.75 -6.03
N GLU A 85 -20.09 -15.80 -6.33
CA GLU A 85 -19.62 -17.19 -6.24
C GLU A 85 -19.41 -17.78 -7.63
N ILE A 86 -18.21 -18.34 -7.85
CA ILE A 86 -17.71 -18.72 -9.18
C ILE A 86 -16.89 -20.00 -9.00
N ASN A 87 -17.25 -21.07 -9.71
CA ASN A 87 -16.67 -22.42 -9.55
C ASN A 87 -16.64 -22.88 -8.07
N ASN A 88 -17.75 -22.64 -7.35
CA ASN A 88 -17.94 -22.94 -5.91
C ASN A 88 -16.95 -22.22 -4.97
N VAL A 89 -16.42 -21.06 -5.38
CA VAL A 89 -15.56 -20.19 -4.57
C VAL A 89 -16.12 -18.75 -4.55
N ARG A 90 -16.43 -18.24 -3.35
CA ARG A 90 -16.98 -16.88 -3.14
C ARG A 90 -15.89 -15.81 -3.27
N LYS A 91 -15.69 -15.32 -4.49
CA LYS A 91 -14.84 -14.20 -4.83
C LYS A 91 -15.63 -12.88 -4.83
N VAL A 92 -15.43 -12.03 -3.83
CA VAL A 92 -15.80 -10.60 -3.92
C VAL A 92 -15.09 -9.97 -5.10
N ARG A 93 -15.79 -9.06 -5.76
CA ARG A 93 -15.35 -8.37 -6.95
C ARG A 93 -15.41 -6.88 -6.67
N LYS A 94 -14.61 -6.12 -7.40
CA LYS A 94 -14.73 -4.67 -7.41
C LYS A 94 -14.90 -4.17 -8.82
N VAL A 95 -15.81 -3.22 -8.96
CA VAL A 95 -16.31 -2.76 -10.22
C VAL A 95 -16.70 -1.29 -9.99
N HIS A 96 -15.92 -0.29 -10.43
CA HIS A 96 -16.46 1.07 -10.59
C HIS A 96 -17.48 0.99 -11.71
N LEU A 97 -18.37 1.95 -11.86
CA LEU A 97 -19.17 2.05 -13.07
C LEU A 97 -19.28 3.51 -13.51
N LEU A 98 -18.55 3.86 -14.58
CA LEU A 98 -18.79 5.05 -15.40
C LEU A 98 -20.20 5.00 -16.00
N ILE A 99 -21.16 5.63 -15.33
CA ILE A 99 -22.55 5.72 -15.79
C ILE A 99 -22.67 6.81 -16.85
N PHE A 100 -23.38 6.54 -17.94
CA PHE A 100 -23.93 7.57 -18.84
C PHE A 100 -25.45 7.64 -18.65
N SER A 101 -26.03 8.84 -18.73
CA SER A 101 -27.48 9.07 -18.65
C SER A 101 -27.90 10.12 -19.68
N GLU A 102 -29.06 9.92 -20.30
CA GLU A 102 -29.55 10.80 -21.36
C GLU A 102 -29.82 12.24 -20.89
N ASN A 103 -30.50 12.42 -19.76
CA ASN A 103 -30.97 13.73 -19.32
C ASN A 103 -30.91 13.88 -17.79
N PHE A 104 -31.13 15.11 -17.31
CA PHE A 104 -31.00 15.41 -15.87
C PHE A 104 -32.18 14.86 -15.04
N GLU A 105 -33.33 14.63 -15.66
CA GLU A 105 -34.51 14.02 -15.04
C GLU A 105 -34.30 12.52 -14.76
N ILE A 106 -33.54 11.82 -15.61
CA ILE A 106 -33.05 10.45 -15.38
C ILE A 106 -31.91 10.46 -14.37
N VAL A 107 -30.97 11.41 -14.44
CA VAL A 107 -29.93 11.58 -13.40
C VAL A 107 -30.54 11.82 -12.03
N GLU A 108 -31.63 12.58 -11.93
CA GLU A 108 -32.38 12.75 -10.68
C GLU A 108 -32.86 11.42 -10.15
N GLN A 109 -33.51 10.59 -10.96
CA GLN A 109 -33.99 9.26 -10.54
C GLN A 109 -32.85 8.32 -10.13
N ILE A 110 -31.72 8.35 -10.84
CA ILE A 110 -30.49 7.62 -10.48
C ILE A 110 -29.99 8.10 -9.12
N ASN A 111 -29.83 9.41 -8.92
CA ASN A 111 -29.35 10.01 -7.68
C ASN A 111 -30.31 9.79 -6.50
N ASP A 112 -31.62 9.80 -6.76
CA ASP A 112 -32.65 9.52 -5.79
C ASP A 112 -32.64 8.05 -5.35
N TRP A 113 -32.30 7.12 -6.24
CA TRP A 113 -32.11 5.72 -5.87
C TRP A 113 -30.76 5.49 -5.16
N LEU A 114 -29.66 6.03 -5.69
CA LEU A 114 -28.32 5.87 -5.13
C LEU A 114 -28.19 6.53 -3.74
N SER A 115 -28.86 7.66 -3.48
CA SER A 115 -28.87 8.30 -2.16
C SER A 115 -29.59 7.47 -1.09
N LYS A 116 -30.50 6.57 -1.49
CA LYS A 116 -31.14 5.57 -0.61
C LYS A 116 -30.22 4.35 -0.35
N LYS A 117 -29.13 4.20 -1.13
CA LYS A 117 -28.15 3.10 -1.05
C LYS A 117 -26.79 3.51 -0.46
N GLY A 118 -26.38 4.77 -0.56
CA GLY A 118 -25.06 5.26 -0.13
C GLY A 118 -24.93 6.79 -0.04
N ASN A 119 -23.76 7.28 0.39
CA ASN A 119 -23.55 8.71 0.66
C ASN A 119 -22.93 9.47 -0.53
N LEU A 120 -23.77 10.11 -1.34
CA LEU A 120 -23.36 10.87 -2.53
C LEU A 120 -22.61 12.18 -2.23
N LYS A 121 -22.50 12.61 -0.96
CA LYS A 121 -21.87 13.88 -0.57
C LYS A 121 -20.39 13.75 -0.20
N ALA A 122 -19.85 12.53 -0.10
CA ALA A 122 -18.52 12.24 0.47
C ALA A 122 -17.34 12.29 -0.53
N ASP A 123 -17.62 12.04 -1.80
CA ASP A 123 -16.69 12.03 -2.95
C ASP A 123 -17.54 12.24 -4.21
N GLY A 124 -16.94 12.67 -5.32
CA GLY A 124 -17.60 12.65 -6.63
C GLY A 124 -17.88 11.24 -7.14
N ARG A 125 -17.19 10.24 -6.55
CA ARG A 125 -17.31 8.81 -6.81
C ARG A 125 -17.89 8.05 -5.62
N PRO A 126 -19.23 7.95 -5.51
CA PRO A 126 -19.87 7.27 -4.40
C PRO A 126 -19.69 5.75 -4.49
N ILE A 127 -19.62 5.09 -3.34
CA ILE A 127 -19.30 3.66 -3.22
C ILE A 127 -20.47 2.90 -2.57
N PHE A 128 -20.75 1.70 -3.09
CA PHE A 128 -21.91 0.88 -2.74
C PHE A 128 -21.52 -0.60 -2.57
N GLY A 129 -22.19 -1.31 -1.66
CA GLY A 129 -21.98 -2.74 -1.40
C GLY A 129 -22.81 -3.69 -2.27
N MET A 130 -23.50 -3.17 -3.29
CA MET A 130 -24.37 -3.95 -4.19
C MET A 130 -23.59 -4.59 -5.34
N ASN A 131 -24.12 -5.66 -5.92
CA ASN A 131 -23.45 -6.38 -7.00
C ASN A 131 -23.70 -5.75 -8.39
N ALA A 132 -22.83 -6.08 -9.35
CA ALA A 132 -22.90 -5.53 -10.70
C ALA A 132 -24.18 -5.93 -11.47
N VAL A 133 -24.83 -7.04 -11.10
CA VAL A 133 -26.12 -7.48 -11.66
C VAL A 133 -27.24 -6.58 -11.12
N GLU A 134 -27.42 -6.51 -9.80
CA GLU A 134 -28.42 -5.66 -9.11
C GLU A 134 -28.32 -4.20 -9.56
N PHE A 135 -27.08 -3.68 -9.68
CA PHE A 135 -26.86 -2.32 -10.14
C PHE A 135 -27.24 -2.14 -11.61
N THR A 136 -26.79 -3.02 -12.50
CA THR A 136 -27.08 -2.90 -13.94
C THR A 136 -28.57 -3.05 -14.20
N GLU A 137 -29.24 -4.01 -13.54
CA GLU A 137 -30.70 -4.14 -13.57
C GLU A 137 -31.37 -2.83 -13.19
N LYS A 138 -31.01 -2.23 -12.04
CA LYS A 138 -31.74 -1.07 -11.54
C LYS A 138 -31.45 0.21 -12.33
N ILE A 139 -30.24 0.38 -12.86
CA ILE A 139 -29.92 1.49 -13.76
C ILE A 139 -30.67 1.35 -15.09
N MET A 140 -30.78 0.13 -15.65
CA MET A 140 -31.52 -0.12 -16.89
C MET A 140 -33.04 -0.12 -16.70
N GLU A 141 -33.53 -0.38 -15.49
CA GLU A 141 -34.94 -0.21 -15.10
C GLU A 141 -35.32 1.28 -15.03
N ILE A 142 -34.44 2.14 -14.52
CA ILE A 142 -34.65 3.60 -14.47
C ILE A 142 -34.63 4.20 -15.88
N SER A 143 -33.71 3.77 -16.75
CA SER A 143 -33.81 4.01 -18.19
C SER A 143 -32.94 3.03 -18.99
N LYS A 144 -33.49 2.51 -20.11
CA LYS A 144 -32.77 1.65 -21.06
C LYS A 144 -31.72 2.38 -21.90
N GLU A 145 -31.63 3.70 -21.76
CA GLU A 145 -30.67 4.56 -22.46
C GLU A 145 -29.31 4.69 -21.72
N ASN A 146 -29.10 4.03 -20.57
CA ASN A 146 -27.91 4.16 -19.70
C ASN A 146 -26.69 3.23 -20.10
N PHE A 147 -25.50 3.37 -19.47
CA PHE A 147 -24.15 2.78 -19.83
C PHE A 147 -23.11 2.72 -18.62
N ILE A 148 -21.93 1.99 -18.55
CA ILE A 148 -21.26 1.42 -17.26
C ILE A 148 -19.67 0.98 -17.20
N VAL A 149 -18.67 1.40 -16.27
CA VAL A 149 -17.16 0.92 -16.07
C VAL A 149 -16.20 1.10 -14.71
N PRO A 150 -15.35 0.11 -14.13
CA PRO A 150 -13.91 -0.03 -13.41
C PRO A 150 -13.02 0.15 -11.98
N ALA A 151 -13.28 0.37 -10.61
CA ALA A 151 -12.31 0.32 -9.38
C ALA A 151 -12.76 0.17 -7.79
N HIS A 152 -12.08 0.67 -6.67
CA HIS A 152 -11.79 0.04 -5.25
C HIS A 152 -11.69 0.91 -3.86
N CYS A 153 -11.64 0.34 -2.57
CA CYS A 153 -11.24 1.00 -1.21
C CYS A 153 -10.91 0.11 0.13
N ILE A 154 -10.89 0.62 1.45
CA ILE A 154 -10.59 -0.05 2.84
C ILE A 154 -11.33 0.49 4.15
N LEU A 155 -11.06 0.07 5.44
CA LEU A 155 -11.61 0.45 6.83
C LEU A 155 -11.04 1.71 7.65
N PRO A 156 -11.58 2.15 8.85
CA PRO A 156 -11.20 3.38 9.60
C PRO A 156 -10.46 3.30 10.98
N ASP A 157 -10.70 2.29 11.84
CA ASP A 157 -10.09 2.19 13.21
C ASP A 157 -8.86 1.28 13.24
N THR A 158 -8.51 0.73 12.08
CA THR A 158 -7.27 0.04 11.78
C THR A 158 -6.07 0.89 12.19
N PHE A 159 -5.22 0.37 13.07
CA PHE A 159 -3.96 1.02 13.43
C PHE A 159 -2.84 0.65 12.44
N LEU A 160 -2.07 1.65 12.03
CA LEU A 160 -0.94 1.54 11.11
C LEU A 160 0.37 1.77 11.86
N HIS A 161 1.44 1.12 11.40
CA HIS A 161 2.78 1.33 11.93
C HIS A 161 3.39 2.58 11.29
N CYS A 162 3.63 3.64 12.07
CA CYS A 162 4.27 4.88 11.62
C CYS A 162 5.68 5.03 12.21
N ASN A 163 6.43 6.04 11.78
CA ASN A 163 7.81 6.31 12.22
C ASN A 163 7.93 7.01 13.59
N SER A 164 6.82 7.22 14.31
CA SER A 164 6.76 7.94 15.59
C SER A 164 5.94 7.22 16.67
N ASP A 165 4.92 6.46 16.25
CA ASP A 165 3.83 5.90 17.05
C ASP A 165 2.99 4.94 16.15
N MET A 166 1.97 4.26 16.71
CA MET A 166 0.89 3.73 15.86
C MET A 166 -0.31 4.66 15.82
N LYS A 167 -0.64 5.12 14.61
CA LYS A 167 -1.81 5.97 14.34
C LYS A 167 -2.97 5.12 13.83
N MET A 168 -4.20 5.44 14.25
CA MET A 168 -5.39 4.95 13.55
C MET A 168 -5.40 5.54 12.13
N ILE A 169 -5.78 4.77 11.10
CA ILE A 169 -5.79 5.25 9.70
C ILE A 169 -6.62 6.53 9.53
N LYS A 170 -7.73 6.69 10.28
CA LYS A 170 -8.52 7.94 10.29
C LYS A 170 -7.82 9.19 10.86
N ASN A 171 -6.70 9.02 11.56
CA ASN A 171 -5.87 10.08 12.12
C ASN A 171 -4.58 10.33 11.30
N ILE A 172 -4.33 9.52 10.26
CA ILE A 172 -3.20 9.71 9.35
C ILE A 172 -3.40 11.01 8.55
N SER A 173 -2.31 11.74 8.34
CA SER A 173 -2.25 12.95 7.52
C SER A 173 -1.28 12.77 6.34
N VAL A 174 -1.44 13.57 5.28
CA VAL A 174 -0.47 13.62 4.18
C VAL A 174 0.89 14.07 4.74
N GLY A 175 1.96 13.37 4.35
CA GLY A 175 3.31 13.55 4.89
C GLY A 175 3.66 12.67 6.08
N ASP A 176 2.71 11.98 6.72
CA ASP A 176 3.04 10.92 7.70
C ASP A 176 3.88 9.82 7.03
N LEU A 177 4.84 9.25 7.75
CA LEU A 177 5.62 8.10 7.29
C LEU A 177 5.00 6.81 7.83
N VAL A 178 4.51 5.95 6.92
CA VAL A 178 3.94 4.63 7.22
C VAL A 178 4.91 3.52 6.81
N TYR A 179 4.92 2.43 7.59
CA TYR A 179 5.74 1.25 7.30
C TYR A 179 5.10 0.44 6.18
N THR A 180 5.88 -0.05 5.21
CA THR A 180 5.40 -0.69 3.98
C THR A 180 5.66 -2.19 3.94
N HIS A 181 5.08 -2.91 2.97
CA HIS A 181 5.30 -4.35 2.84
C HIS A 181 6.78 -4.72 2.62
N LYS A 182 7.61 -3.83 2.06
CA LYS A 182 9.05 -4.07 1.82
C LYS A 182 9.90 -3.90 3.08
N GLY A 183 9.29 -3.52 4.21
CA GLY A 183 9.96 -3.34 5.50
C GLY A 183 10.69 -2.01 5.63
N GLN A 184 10.18 -0.94 4.99
CA GLN A 184 10.73 0.42 5.05
C GLN A 184 9.62 1.45 5.33
N TYR A 185 9.99 2.70 5.64
CA TYR A 185 9.04 3.80 5.84
C TYR A 185 8.90 4.63 4.57
N GLN A 186 7.67 4.92 4.16
CA GLN A 186 7.34 5.75 2.99
C GLN A 186 6.26 6.78 3.32
N LYS A 187 6.23 7.90 2.61
CA LYS A 187 5.28 9.00 2.92
C LYS A 187 3.89 8.66 2.43
N VAL A 188 2.90 9.01 3.23
CA VAL A 188 1.50 9.08 2.81
C VAL A 188 1.32 10.28 1.90
N GLN A 189 1.04 10.02 0.63
CA GLN A 189 0.77 11.04 -0.39
C GLN A 189 -0.69 11.50 -0.36
N LYS A 190 -1.63 10.63 0.05
CA LYS A 190 -3.07 10.90 0.05
C LYS A 190 -3.79 10.03 1.07
N VAL A 191 -4.87 10.55 1.64
CA VAL A 191 -5.78 9.81 2.55
C VAL A 191 -7.18 9.80 1.94
N TYR A 192 -7.75 8.61 1.79
CA TYR A 192 -9.11 8.38 1.31
C TYR A 192 -10.03 8.07 2.51
N ARG A 193 -11.33 8.39 2.40
CA ARG A 193 -12.39 8.00 3.35
C ARG A 193 -13.75 7.93 2.65
N HIS A 194 -14.59 6.97 2.90
CA HIS A 194 -15.95 6.95 2.37
C HIS A 194 -16.90 6.33 3.39
N ARG A 195 -18.15 6.05 3.02
CA ARG A 195 -19.08 5.26 3.83
C ARG A 195 -19.37 3.94 3.13
N TYR A 196 -19.29 2.83 3.86
CA TYR A 196 -19.57 1.49 3.39
C TYR A 196 -20.66 0.85 4.23
N LYS A 197 -21.41 -0.03 3.58
CA LYS A 197 -22.42 -0.88 4.19
C LYS A 197 -22.32 -2.26 3.56
N GLY A 198 -21.90 -3.26 4.32
CA GLY A 198 -21.66 -4.60 3.80
C GLY A 198 -20.86 -5.50 4.75
N GLU A 199 -20.51 -6.68 4.23
CA GLU A 199 -19.77 -7.73 4.92
C GLU A 199 -18.30 -7.32 5.17
N MET A 200 -17.78 -7.56 6.37
CA MET A 200 -16.39 -7.29 6.74
C MET A 200 -15.64 -8.58 7.02
N ILE A 201 -14.49 -8.78 6.36
CA ILE A 201 -13.67 -9.98 6.57
C ILE A 201 -12.67 -9.71 7.71
N ASN A 202 -12.69 -10.61 8.70
CA ASN A 202 -11.85 -10.58 9.89
C ASN A 202 -10.86 -11.76 9.87
N ILE A 203 -9.66 -11.52 9.34
CA ILE A 203 -8.60 -12.51 9.14
C ILE A 203 -7.78 -12.64 10.43
N LYS A 204 -7.79 -13.83 11.04
CA LYS A 204 -7.16 -14.11 12.34
C LYS A 204 -5.99 -15.09 12.14
N PRO A 205 -4.75 -14.62 11.96
CA PRO A 205 -3.57 -15.49 11.94
C PRO A 205 -3.36 -16.21 13.27
N TYR A 206 -2.58 -17.31 13.27
CA TYR A 206 -2.40 -18.17 14.45
C TYR A 206 -1.97 -17.43 15.71
N TYR A 207 -1.05 -16.48 15.57
CA TYR A 207 -0.48 -15.74 16.68
C TYR A 207 -1.28 -14.48 17.05
N PHE A 208 -1.72 -13.70 16.06
CA PHE A 208 -2.47 -12.46 16.31
C PHE A 208 -3.98 -12.71 16.26
N ARG A 209 -4.53 -13.31 17.33
CA ARG A 209 -5.95 -13.74 17.39
C ARG A 209 -6.97 -12.61 17.34
N ILE A 210 -6.52 -11.35 17.49
CA ILE A 210 -7.34 -10.14 17.35
C ILE A 210 -7.85 -10.02 15.91
N GLY A 211 -6.99 -10.34 14.95
CA GLY A 211 -7.26 -10.31 13.51
C GLY A 211 -7.24 -8.90 12.90
N LEU A 212 -7.05 -8.84 11.58
CA LEU A 212 -7.30 -7.65 10.79
C LEU A 212 -8.73 -7.72 10.24
N LYS A 213 -9.53 -6.69 10.53
CA LYS A 213 -10.78 -6.44 9.81
C LYS A 213 -10.48 -5.57 8.59
N THR A 214 -11.03 -5.93 7.44
CA THR A 214 -10.98 -5.09 6.23
C THR A 214 -12.14 -5.43 5.30
N THR A 215 -12.48 -4.50 4.41
CA THR A 215 -13.48 -4.71 3.37
C THR A 215 -13.03 -5.88 2.49
N PRO A 216 -13.95 -6.75 2.02
CA PRO A 216 -13.58 -8.09 1.57
C PRO A 216 -12.65 -8.12 0.35
N GLU A 217 -12.82 -7.16 -0.54
CA GLU A 217 -12.06 -6.93 -1.76
C GLU A 217 -10.61 -6.48 -1.51
N HIS A 218 -10.23 -6.09 -0.28
CA HIS A 218 -8.99 -5.37 -0.09
C HIS A 218 -7.72 -6.26 -0.22
N PRO A 219 -6.71 -5.88 -1.03
CA PRO A 219 -5.50 -6.69 -1.20
C PRO A 219 -4.59 -6.71 0.05
N ILE A 220 -4.24 -7.91 0.48
CA ILE A 220 -3.32 -8.21 1.58
C ILE A 220 -2.16 -9.06 1.04
N CYS A 221 -0.95 -8.85 1.56
CA CYS A 221 0.24 -9.61 1.18
C CYS A 221 0.23 -11.00 1.85
N VAL A 222 0.03 -12.05 1.04
CA VAL A 222 -0.04 -13.44 1.50
C VAL A 222 0.73 -14.39 0.60
N ILE A 223 0.85 -15.63 1.04
CA ILE A 223 1.23 -16.79 0.23
C ILE A 223 -0.01 -17.69 0.16
N LYS A 224 -0.56 -17.93 -1.04
CA LYS A 224 -1.52 -19.03 -1.24
C LYS A 224 -0.82 -20.37 -1.06
N THR A 225 -1.49 -21.29 -0.36
CA THR A 225 -0.88 -22.55 0.07
C THR A 225 -1.47 -23.77 -0.60
N PHE A 226 -0.62 -24.79 -0.81
CA PHE A 226 -1.06 -26.10 -1.29
C PHE A 226 -1.57 -26.95 -0.12
N LYS A 227 -2.82 -27.43 -0.23
CA LYS A 227 -3.58 -28.07 0.85
C LYS A 227 -3.71 -29.59 0.68
N ASP A 228 -3.78 -30.07 -0.56
CA ASP A 228 -4.12 -31.46 -0.90
C ASP A 228 -2.89 -32.39 -0.90
N CYS A 229 -2.07 -32.31 0.17
CA CYS A 229 -0.90 -33.16 0.29
C CYS A 229 -1.31 -34.60 0.67
N SER A 230 -1.11 -35.54 -0.26
CA SER A 230 -1.36 -36.99 -0.08
C SER A 230 -0.66 -37.65 1.11
N ASN A 231 0.28 -36.95 1.76
CA ASN A 231 0.94 -37.40 2.98
C ASN A 231 0.17 -37.04 4.27
N PHE A 232 -0.99 -36.38 4.19
CA PHE A 232 -1.82 -35.97 5.33
C PHE A 232 -2.73 -37.09 5.87
N GLY A 233 -2.10 -38.11 6.45
CA GLY A 233 -2.79 -39.09 7.30
C GLY A 233 -3.28 -38.49 8.63
N GLY A 234 -4.38 -37.74 8.60
CA GLY A 234 -5.16 -37.35 9.78
C GLY A 234 -4.93 -35.94 10.34
N GLN A 235 -5.90 -35.04 10.06
CA GLN A 235 -6.40 -33.95 10.92
C GLN A 235 -5.49 -32.80 11.42
N GLN A 236 -4.15 -32.92 11.49
CA GLN A 236 -3.35 -31.91 12.22
C GLN A 236 -2.70 -30.78 11.40
N HIS A 237 -2.59 -30.90 10.07
CA HIS A 237 -1.92 -29.89 9.23
C HIS A 237 -2.76 -29.55 7.98
N VAL A 238 -2.95 -28.26 7.71
CA VAL A 238 -3.86 -27.73 6.68
C VAL A 238 -3.15 -27.33 5.38
N TYR A 239 -1.81 -27.24 5.40
CA TYR A 239 -1.01 -26.72 4.29
C TYR A 239 0.41 -27.34 4.26
N CYS A 240 0.99 -27.47 3.07
CA CYS A 240 2.37 -27.92 2.89
C CYS A 240 3.36 -26.88 3.46
N ARG A 241 4.41 -27.33 4.17
CA ARG A 241 5.29 -26.44 4.97
C ARG A 241 6.74 -26.93 5.08
N ARG A 242 7.70 -26.00 5.13
CA ARG A 242 9.16 -26.27 5.19
C ARG A 242 9.58 -27.19 6.35
N ASN A 243 8.91 -27.06 7.49
CA ASN A 243 9.17 -27.86 8.70
C ASN A 243 8.28 -29.11 8.80
N CYS A 244 7.87 -29.71 7.68
CA CYS A 244 7.05 -30.92 7.66
C CYS A 244 7.79 -32.13 8.29
N SER A 245 7.11 -32.86 9.17
CA SER A 245 7.64 -34.08 9.80
C SER A 245 7.89 -35.21 8.79
N TYR A 246 7.05 -35.32 7.75
CA TYR A 246 7.22 -36.31 6.69
C TYR A 246 8.50 -36.05 5.87
N LEU A 247 8.78 -34.79 5.54
CA LEU A 247 10.02 -34.38 4.86
C LEU A 247 11.26 -34.86 5.64
N LYS A 248 11.29 -34.60 6.96
CA LYS A 248 12.41 -35.01 7.84
C LYS A 248 12.55 -36.51 8.06
N ARG A 249 11.47 -37.29 7.95
CA ARG A 249 11.44 -38.73 8.30
C ARG A 249 11.48 -39.68 7.11
N ARG A 250 11.02 -39.26 5.92
CA ARG A 250 10.83 -40.16 4.76
C ARG A 250 11.24 -39.56 3.41
N GLY A 251 11.72 -38.32 3.36
CA GLY A 251 12.08 -37.65 2.09
C GLY A 251 10.85 -37.39 1.23
N CYS A 252 10.14 -36.28 1.50
CA CYS A 252 8.93 -35.95 0.73
C CYS A 252 9.28 -35.66 -0.73
N LYS A 253 8.74 -36.46 -1.67
CA LYS A 253 8.94 -36.30 -3.12
C LYS A 253 8.29 -35.03 -3.70
N HIS A 254 7.33 -34.43 -2.99
CA HIS A 254 6.57 -33.26 -3.46
C HIS A 254 6.56 -32.12 -2.40
N PRO A 255 7.68 -31.41 -2.21
CA PRO A 255 7.81 -30.32 -1.25
C PRO A 255 7.24 -28.99 -1.79
N TYR A 256 5.94 -28.93 -2.07
CA TYR A 256 5.26 -27.77 -2.71
C TYR A 256 5.58 -26.40 -2.09
N PHE A 257 5.90 -26.34 -0.79
CA PHE A 257 6.30 -25.11 -0.09
C PHE A 257 7.53 -24.40 -0.69
N MET A 258 8.35 -25.05 -1.51
CA MET A 258 9.50 -24.41 -2.17
C MET A 258 9.07 -23.42 -3.28
N ASN A 259 7.86 -23.62 -3.83
CA ASN A 259 7.31 -22.79 -4.90
C ASN A 259 6.47 -21.62 -4.38
N TYR A 260 6.27 -21.53 -3.05
CA TYR A 260 5.52 -20.45 -2.42
C TYR A 260 6.15 -19.08 -2.68
N ARG A 261 5.34 -18.10 -3.08
CA ARG A 261 5.70 -16.69 -3.31
C ARG A 261 4.66 -15.78 -2.66
N SER A 262 5.08 -14.56 -2.32
CA SER A 262 4.22 -13.52 -1.76
C SER A 262 3.45 -12.79 -2.86
N GLU A 263 2.14 -12.62 -2.68
CA GLU A 263 1.23 -12.04 -3.66
C GLU A 263 0.14 -11.20 -2.99
N TRP A 264 -0.44 -10.27 -3.77
CA TRP A 264 -1.53 -9.40 -3.32
C TRP A 264 -2.90 -10.04 -3.60
N VAL A 265 -3.48 -10.63 -2.56
CA VAL A 265 -4.73 -11.40 -2.59
C VAL A 265 -5.79 -10.65 -1.79
N GLN A 266 -7.01 -10.58 -2.32
CA GLN A 266 -8.12 -9.88 -1.69
C GLN A 266 -8.55 -10.59 -0.39
N ALA A 267 -8.96 -9.85 0.64
CA ALA A 267 -9.12 -10.36 2.01
C ALA A 267 -10.00 -11.62 2.16
N LYS A 268 -11.00 -11.79 1.31
CA LYS A 268 -11.88 -12.98 1.18
C LYS A 268 -11.33 -14.16 0.38
N ASP A 269 -10.33 -13.95 -0.49
CA ASP A 269 -9.73 -15.01 -1.32
C ASP A 269 -8.67 -15.77 -0.50
N ILE A 270 -8.31 -15.20 0.65
CA ILE A 270 -7.48 -15.82 1.68
C ILE A 270 -8.31 -16.89 2.37
N GLU A 271 -7.71 -18.05 2.59
CA GLU A 271 -8.37 -19.20 3.21
C GLU A 271 -7.61 -19.67 4.46
N LYS A 272 -8.24 -20.53 5.25
CA LYS A 272 -7.57 -21.12 6.43
C LYS A 272 -6.43 -22.02 5.94
N GLY A 273 -5.21 -21.77 6.42
CA GLY A 273 -3.97 -22.39 5.95
C GLY A 273 -3.03 -21.45 5.19
N ASP A 274 -3.56 -20.47 4.44
CA ASP A 274 -2.76 -19.49 3.71
C ASP A 274 -1.92 -18.63 4.65
N VAL A 275 -0.79 -18.10 4.18
CA VAL A 275 0.24 -17.54 5.08
C VAL A 275 0.42 -16.05 4.85
N LEU A 276 0.03 -15.23 5.83
CA LEU A 276 0.26 -13.79 5.80
C LEU A 276 1.76 -13.49 5.80
N VAL A 277 2.18 -12.56 4.95
CA VAL A 277 3.55 -12.06 4.87
C VAL A 277 3.62 -10.74 5.64
N PHE A 278 4.35 -10.74 6.75
CA PHE A 278 4.44 -9.59 7.65
C PHE A 278 5.90 -9.17 7.80
N PRO A 279 6.30 -7.92 7.53
CA PRO A 279 7.70 -7.51 7.63
C PRO A 279 8.20 -7.50 9.09
N ARG A 280 9.46 -7.88 9.29
CA ARG A 280 10.19 -7.61 10.53
C ARG A 280 10.61 -6.14 10.54
N PHE A 281 10.43 -5.47 11.67
CA PHE A 281 10.77 -4.06 11.89
C PHE A 281 12.30 -3.84 11.98
N ASN A 282 13.00 -4.07 10.88
CA ASN A 282 14.46 -4.25 10.84
C ASN A 282 15.23 -3.06 10.23
N THR A 283 14.56 -2.04 9.70
CA THR A 283 15.20 -0.80 9.25
C THR A 283 15.72 0.05 10.41
N SER A 284 16.85 0.73 10.16
CA SER A 284 17.48 1.73 11.05
C SER A 284 17.56 1.31 12.52
N THR A 285 18.54 0.48 12.85
CA THR A 285 18.97 0.33 14.26
C THR A 285 19.77 1.57 14.65
N GLU A 286 19.27 2.33 15.61
CA GLU A 286 19.88 3.59 16.07
C GLU A 286 20.33 3.45 17.51
N ASP A 287 21.64 3.55 17.76
CA ASP A 287 22.17 3.48 19.11
C ASP A 287 22.13 4.84 19.81
N VAL A 288 20.99 5.17 20.43
CA VAL A 288 20.94 6.26 21.40
C VAL A 288 21.83 5.87 22.59
N LYS A 289 22.90 6.64 22.81
CA LYS A 289 23.90 6.38 23.85
C LYS A 289 23.57 7.07 25.17
N GLU A 290 22.98 8.26 25.10
CA GLU A 290 22.61 9.08 26.24
C GLU A 290 21.34 9.88 25.96
N ILE A 291 20.66 10.28 27.03
CA ILE A 291 19.58 11.28 27.00
C ILE A 291 19.89 12.39 28.01
N ARG A 292 19.55 13.63 27.67
CA ARG A 292 19.64 14.77 28.58
C ARG A 292 18.29 15.00 29.27
N ILE A 293 18.27 14.90 30.60
CA ILE A 293 17.08 15.01 31.44
C ILE A 293 16.34 16.34 31.24
N SER A 294 17.07 17.46 31.13
CA SER A 294 16.46 18.78 30.93
C SER A 294 15.58 18.87 29.68
N ASN A 295 15.80 18.04 28.65
CA ASN A 295 15.03 18.05 27.42
C ASN A 295 13.57 17.58 27.61
N TYR A 296 13.25 16.96 28.75
CA TYR A 296 11.90 16.49 29.11
C TYR A 296 11.25 17.35 30.20
N LEU A 297 11.74 18.59 30.40
CA LEU A 297 11.36 19.47 31.51
C LEU A 297 11.20 20.92 31.06
N SER A 298 10.33 21.67 31.73
CA SER A 298 10.25 23.12 31.56
C SER A 298 11.27 23.81 32.46
N GLU A 299 12.23 24.51 31.83
CA GLU A 299 13.37 25.19 32.47
C GLU A 299 12.98 26.10 33.63
N ARG A 300 11.80 26.75 33.55
CA ARG A 300 11.28 27.69 34.57
C ARG A 300 11.19 27.08 35.99
N GLN A 301 11.24 25.75 36.14
CA GLN A 301 11.08 25.06 37.42
C GLN A 301 12.35 24.35 37.94
N PHE A 302 13.42 24.27 37.14
CA PHE A 302 14.62 23.48 37.47
C PHE A 302 15.91 24.26 37.18
N LYS A 303 16.90 24.09 38.06
CA LYS A 303 18.26 24.60 37.85
C LYS A 303 19.04 23.54 37.08
N VAL A 304 19.38 23.86 35.85
CA VAL A 304 20.20 23.01 34.97
C VAL A 304 21.64 23.49 35.03
N LEU A 305 22.55 22.57 35.28
CA LEU A 305 23.98 22.66 35.01
C LEU A 305 24.32 21.54 34.00
N ASP A 306 25.44 21.63 33.29
CA ASP A 306 25.71 20.71 32.17
C ASP A 306 25.61 19.24 32.55
N ASN A 307 26.17 18.88 33.71
CA ASN A 307 26.21 17.51 34.22
C ASN A 307 25.19 17.23 35.35
N GLU A 308 24.53 18.23 35.92
CA GLU A 308 23.65 18.08 37.10
C GLU A 308 22.37 18.91 37.01
N ILE A 309 21.26 18.38 37.52
CA ILE A 309 19.97 19.06 37.57
C ILE A 309 19.33 18.96 38.97
N SER A 310 18.71 20.06 39.42
CA SER A 310 17.96 20.16 40.68
C SER A 310 16.70 21.04 40.55
N CYS A 311 15.79 21.00 41.51
CA CYS A 311 14.64 21.92 41.56
C CYS A 311 15.08 23.37 41.89
N ASN A 312 14.31 24.36 41.44
CA ASN A 312 14.61 25.78 41.72
C ASN A 312 14.28 26.21 43.17
N GLN A 313 13.32 25.55 43.84
CA GLN A 313 12.93 25.85 45.21
C GLN A 313 12.55 24.55 45.94
N GLY A 314 13.10 24.36 47.16
CA GLY A 314 12.83 23.21 48.03
C GLY A 314 14.00 22.90 48.95
N ARG A 315 13.73 22.53 50.21
CA ARG A 315 14.77 21.99 51.10
C ARG A 315 15.03 20.53 50.73
N THR A 316 16.29 20.19 50.46
CA THR A 316 16.84 18.82 50.30
C THR A 316 16.42 17.99 49.07
N ASP A 317 16.06 18.62 47.94
CA ASP A 317 16.00 17.90 46.67
C ASP A 317 17.41 17.43 46.24
N LYS A 318 17.58 16.13 45.97
CA LYS A 318 18.85 15.57 45.48
C LYS A 318 19.19 16.11 44.09
N LYS A 319 20.45 16.54 43.90
CA LYS A 319 21.02 16.69 42.56
C LYS A 319 20.99 15.35 41.83
N LEU A 320 20.59 15.37 40.57
CA LEU A 320 20.59 14.21 39.67
C LEU A 320 21.53 14.46 38.48
N PRO A 321 22.12 13.41 37.87
CA PRO A 321 22.88 13.58 36.64
C PRO A 321 21.96 14.12 35.53
N ASN A 322 22.34 15.20 34.86
CA ASN A 322 21.55 15.74 33.76
C ASN A 322 21.73 14.91 32.47
N ILE A 323 22.88 14.26 32.29
CA ILE A 323 23.14 13.32 31.20
C ILE A 323 23.01 11.90 31.74
N VAL A 324 22.21 11.05 31.09
CA VAL A 324 21.94 9.67 31.49
C VAL A 324 22.26 8.71 30.36
N ASN A 325 23.19 7.80 30.59
CA ASN A 325 23.54 6.76 29.63
C ASN A 325 22.34 5.81 29.41
N VAL A 326 21.94 5.65 28.16
CA VAL A 326 20.96 4.66 27.71
C VAL A 326 21.69 3.33 27.56
N ASP A 327 22.06 2.74 28.68
CA ASP A 327 22.70 1.42 28.73
C ASP A 327 21.67 0.31 29.01
N LYS A 328 22.15 -0.94 29.10
CA LYS A 328 21.32 -2.10 29.47
C LYS A 328 20.56 -1.92 30.79
N ASN A 329 21.14 -1.20 31.75
CA ASN A 329 20.54 -0.97 33.06
C ASN A 329 19.39 0.05 32.95
N PHE A 330 19.58 1.14 32.19
CA PHE A 330 18.49 2.08 31.87
C PHE A 330 17.34 1.39 31.12
N CYS A 331 17.67 0.54 30.15
CA CYS A 331 16.67 -0.22 29.39
C CYS A 331 15.86 -1.18 30.28
N ARG A 332 16.51 -1.90 31.22
CA ARG A 332 15.80 -2.76 32.18
C ARG A 332 14.92 -1.95 33.14
N LEU A 333 15.38 -0.78 33.58
CA LEU A 333 14.57 0.13 34.40
C LEU A 333 13.34 0.67 33.66
N GLY A 334 13.48 1.01 32.37
CA GLY A 334 12.36 1.34 31.49
C GLY A 334 11.34 0.19 31.40
N GLY A 335 11.83 -1.05 31.28
CA GLY A 335 11.02 -2.27 31.34
C GLY A 335 10.23 -2.40 32.65
N TYR A 336 10.88 -2.27 33.82
CA TYR A 336 10.18 -2.27 35.12
C TYR A 336 9.21 -1.10 35.27
N TYR A 337 9.47 0.04 34.61
CA TYR A 337 8.57 1.19 34.70
C TYR A 337 7.29 0.99 33.88
N ILE A 338 7.39 0.45 32.67
CA ILE A 338 6.21 0.22 31.83
C ILE A 338 5.30 -0.91 32.34
N SER A 339 5.82 -1.87 33.13
CA SER A 339 4.99 -2.76 33.95
C SER A 339 4.54 -2.09 35.26
N GLU A 340 5.38 -2.13 36.28
CA GLU A 340 5.03 -1.83 37.68
C GLU A 340 5.15 -0.35 38.07
N GLY A 341 5.89 0.42 37.29
CA GLY A 341 6.13 1.83 37.56
C GLY A 341 4.89 2.71 37.38
N TYR A 342 4.78 3.74 38.21
CA TYR A 342 3.85 4.84 38.02
C TYR A 342 4.39 6.13 38.63
N THR A 343 3.94 7.26 38.09
CA THR A 343 4.13 8.58 38.68
C THR A 343 2.87 9.04 39.38
N ASN A 344 3.03 9.79 40.46
CA ASN A 344 1.90 10.31 41.22
C ASN A 344 2.03 11.82 41.46
N ASN A 345 0.92 12.45 41.83
CA ASN A 345 0.82 13.89 42.07
C ASN A 345 1.54 14.36 43.37
N ARG A 346 2.46 13.57 43.92
CA ARG A 346 3.27 13.87 45.12
C ARG A 346 4.76 13.89 44.79
N ASP A 347 5.11 14.34 43.58
CA ASP A 347 6.49 14.48 43.09
C ASP A 347 7.36 13.23 43.34
N SER A 348 6.81 12.05 43.10
CA SER A 348 7.52 10.77 43.29
C SER A 348 7.24 9.77 42.18
N ILE A 349 8.27 8.97 41.89
CA ILE A 349 8.21 7.78 41.04
C ILE A 349 8.13 6.55 41.95
N ALA A 350 7.19 5.66 41.66
CA ALA A 350 6.91 4.50 42.52
C ALA A 350 6.71 3.23 41.69
N PHE A 351 6.96 2.08 42.30
CA PHE A 351 6.82 0.75 41.71
C PHE A 351 6.08 -0.18 42.68
N CYS A 352 5.23 -1.06 42.15
CA CYS A 352 4.57 -2.12 42.91
C CYS A 352 5.25 -3.46 42.61
N PHE A 353 5.27 -4.40 43.56
CA PHE A 353 5.65 -5.80 43.31
C PHE A 353 4.89 -6.71 44.28
N ASN A 354 4.98 -8.03 44.07
CA ASN A 354 4.68 -9.02 45.08
C ASN A 354 5.78 -9.01 46.17
N GLN A 355 5.43 -9.30 47.42
CA GLN A 355 6.40 -9.47 48.51
C GLN A 355 7.33 -10.67 48.29
N ASN A 356 6.94 -11.62 47.41
CA ASN A 356 7.78 -12.75 47.00
C ASN A 356 8.85 -12.38 45.95
N GLU A 357 8.75 -11.23 45.27
CA GLU A 357 9.61 -10.83 44.15
C GLU A 357 10.85 -10.06 44.62
N GLU A 358 11.49 -10.53 45.69
CA GLU A 358 12.58 -9.81 46.33
C GLU A 358 13.79 -9.54 45.41
N GLU A 359 14.03 -10.41 44.43
CA GLU A 359 15.14 -10.24 43.48
C GLU A 359 14.91 -9.05 42.54
N TYR A 360 13.68 -8.86 42.06
CA TYR A 360 13.33 -7.71 41.22
C TYR A 360 13.36 -6.40 42.03
N VAL A 361 12.99 -6.47 43.31
CA VAL A 361 13.15 -5.37 44.26
C VAL A 361 14.63 -5.01 44.49
N LYS A 362 15.50 -6.01 44.65
CA LYS A 362 16.95 -5.83 44.81
C LYS A 362 17.58 -5.24 43.54
N ASP A 363 17.18 -5.72 42.36
CA ASP A 363 17.61 -5.20 41.05
C ASP A 363 17.15 -3.75 40.82
N LEU A 364 15.86 -3.44 41.04
CA LEU A 364 15.35 -2.06 40.96
C LEU A 364 16.14 -1.08 41.84
N ASN A 365 16.43 -1.47 43.09
CA ASN A 365 17.22 -0.65 44.02
C ASN A 365 18.66 -0.44 43.50
N PHE A 366 19.27 -1.47 42.91
CA PHE A 366 20.58 -1.37 42.25
C PHE A 366 20.53 -0.42 41.04
N LEU A 367 19.53 -0.56 40.16
CA LEU A 367 19.34 0.29 38.98
C LEU A 367 19.16 1.76 39.37
N MET A 368 18.27 2.07 40.33
CA MET A 368 18.02 3.43 40.80
C MET A 368 19.23 4.05 41.51
N LYS A 369 20.01 3.25 42.26
CA LYS A 369 21.29 3.69 42.84
C LYS A 369 22.34 3.96 41.76
N LYS A 370 22.48 3.08 40.77
CA LYS A 370 23.49 3.16 39.70
C LYS A 370 23.23 4.32 38.73
N ILE A 371 21.98 4.47 38.26
CA ILE A 371 21.62 5.43 37.22
C ILE A 371 21.39 6.83 37.81
N PHE A 372 20.67 6.92 38.94
CA PHE A 372 20.18 8.20 39.48
C PHE A 372 20.73 8.54 40.88
N LYS A 373 21.72 7.81 41.40
CA LYS A 373 22.30 8.02 42.74
C LYS A 373 21.25 7.94 43.88
N PHE A 374 20.16 7.22 43.66
CA PHE A 374 19.08 7.00 44.63
C PHE A 374 19.35 5.77 45.52
N SER A 375 20.12 5.98 46.58
CA SER A 375 20.52 4.93 47.53
C SER A 375 19.41 4.35 48.41
N SER A 376 18.31 5.09 48.62
CA SER A 376 17.33 4.80 49.69
C SER A 376 15.89 5.13 49.25
N PRO A 377 15.07 4.13 48.85
CA PRO A 377 13.63 4.32 48.67
C PRO A 377 12.87 4.28 50.00
N ARG A 378 11.64 4.79 49.99
CA ARG A 378 10.64 4.49 51.01
C ARG A 378 9.87 3.23 50.60
N ILE A 379 9.93 2.19 51.44
CA ILE A 379 9.27 0.89 51.18
C ILE A 379 8.01 0.77 52.06
N TYR A 380 6.91 0.33 51.48
CA TYR A 380 5.64 0.10 52.16
C TYR A 380 5.10 -1.32 51.85
N LYS A 381 5.06 -2.21 52.84
CA LYS A 381 4.55 -3.59 52.71
C LYS A 381 3.07 -3.66 53.12
N ARG A 382 2.17 -3.97 52.18
CA ARG A 382 0.72 -4.07 52.42
C ARG A 382 0.32 -5.45 52.93
N LYS A 383 0.08 -5.58 54.25
CA LYS A 383 -0.24 -6.87 54.92
C LYS A 383 -1.40 -7.66 54.29
N LYS A 384 -2.46 -6.97 53.80
CA LYS A 384 -3.67 -7.63 53.26
C LYS A 384 -3.58 -8.12 51.81
N THR A 385 -2.61 -7.65 51.03
CA THR A 385 -2.53 -7.91 49.57
C THR A 385 -1.24 -8.61 49.15
N LYS A 386 -0.33 -8.91 50.09
CA LYS A 386 1.05 -9.38 49.82
C LYS A 386 1.82 -8.50 48.83
N SER A 387 1.47 -7.23 48.64
CA SER A 387 2.19 -6.32 47.76
C SER A 387 3.20 -5.45 48.52
N ILE A 388 4.28 -5.07 47.84
CA ILE A 388 5.32 -4.16 48.30
C ILE A 388 5.37 -2.96 47.35
N GLU A 389 5.44 -1.77 47.90
CA GLU A 389 5.33 -0.49 47.17
C GLU A 389 6.60 0.31 47.48
N ILE A 390 7.35 0.65 46.44
CA ILE A 390 8.71 1.22 46.54
C ILE A 390 8.69 2.60 45.92
N ILE A 391 8.92 3.62 46.74
CA ILE A 391 8.71 5.03 46.38
C ILE A 391 10.02 5.79 46.46
N TYR A 392 10.37 6.47 45.36
CA TYR A 392 11.49 7.40 45.29
C TYR A 392 10.95 8.82 45.10
N PHE A 393 11.20 9.69 46.08
CA PHE A 393 10.79 11.09 46.01
C PHE A 393 11.74 11.85 45.07
N SER A 394 11.21 12.32 43.94
CA SER A 394 11.92 13.08 42.92
C SER A 394 10.94 13.73 41.96
N LYS A 395 10.80 15.06 42.06
CA LYS A 395 10.01 15.87 41.14
C LYS A 395 10.50 15.74 39.70
N ILE A 396 11.82 15.71 39.54
CA ILE A 396 12.52 15.58 38.25
C ILE A 396 12.17 14.25 37.59
N LEU A 397 12.43 13.11 38.25
CA LEU A 397 12.14 11.79 37.65
C LEU A 397 10.63 11.58 37.45
N SER A 398 9.78 12.08 38.35
CA SER A 398 8.32 11.98 38.21
C SER A 398 7.80 12.69 36.96
N LYS A 399 8.41 13.81 36.55
CA LYS A 399 8.09 14.45 35.27
C LYS A 399 8.69 13.70 34.08
N VAL A 400 10.00 13.43 34.11
CA VAL A 400 10.74 12.79 33.00
C VAL A 400 10.13 11.44 32.61
N PHE A 401 9.92 10.53 33.57
CA PHE A 401 9.24 9.25 33.32
C PHE A 401 7.77 9.44 32.95
N GLY A 402 7.14 10.48 33.50
CA GLY A 402 5.79 10.88 33.16
C GLY A 402 5.61 11.37 31.72
N THR A 403 6.67 11.79 31.03
CA THR A 403 6.65 12.28 29.64
C THR A 403 7.29 11.27 28.67
N LEU A 404 8.29 10.50 29.12
CA LEU A 404 8.91 9.42 28.32
C LEU A 404 7.98 8.22 28.08
N PHE A 405 7.18 7.82 29.08
CA PHE A 405 6.52 6.52 29.11
C PHE A 405 4.99 6.57 29.10
N TYR A 406 4.40 7.72 28.74
CA TYR A 406 2.96 7.86 28.47
C TYR A 406 2.72 8.66 27.20
N ASN A 407 1.74 8.24 26.38
CA ASN A 407 1.35 8.95 25.16
C ASN A 407 0.42 10.16 25.41
N SER A 408 0.29 10.61 26.66
CA SER A 408 -0.46 11.80 27.05
C SER A 408 -0.01 12.33 28.41
N ASP A 409 0.62 13.50 28.43
CA ASP A 409 1.01 14.18 29.67
C ASP A 409 -0.21 14.53 30.56
N ALA A 410 -1.37 14.75 29.95
CA ALA A 410 -2.62 15.05 30.66
C ALA A 410 -3.27 13.81 31.30
N ILE A 411 -3.00 12.60 30.79
CA ILE A 411 -3.68 11.36 31.22
C ILE A 411 -2.65 10.24 31.44
N LYS A 412 -2.07 10.19 32.63
CA LYS A 412 -1.10 9.16 33.05
C LYS A 412 -1.84 7.96 33.66
N LYS A 413 -2.12 6.94 32.84
CA LYS A 413 -2.90 5.73 33.17
C LYS A 413 -2.24 4.49 32.55
N ALA A 414 -2.58 3.30 33.05
CA ALA A 414 -2.03 2.04 32.51
C ALA A 414 -2.32 1.84 31.01
N ASN A 415 -3.45 2.33 30.52
CA ASN A 415 -3.85 2.24 29.11
C ASN A 415 -3.25 3.33 28.20
N THR A 416 -2.54 4.31 28.77
CA THR A 416 -1.78 5.34 28.03
C THR A 416 -0.27 5.15 28.14
N LYS A 417 0.21 4.11 28.86
CA LYS A 417 1.64 3.74 28.88
C LYS A 417 2.14 3.41 27.47
N CYS A 418 3.38 3.79 27.18
CA CYS A 418 4.10 3.45 25.96
C CYS A 418 5.62 3.46 26.22
N LEU A 419 6.39 3.03 25.23
CA LEU A 419 7.79 3.38 25.03
C LEU A 419 7.88 4.58 24.08
N PRO A 420 8.90 5.44 24.20
CA PRO A 420 9.23 6.44 23.19
C PRO A 420 9.83 5.74 21.96
N PHE A 421 9.58 6.27 20.75
CA PHE A 421 9.95 5.60 19.49
C PHE A 421 11.43 5.20 19.40
N TRP A 422 12.35 6.03 19.90
CA TRP A 422 13.78 5.73 19.87
C TRP A 422 14.17 4.48 20.69
N MET A 423 13.37 4.04 21.66
CA MET A 423 13.58 2.75 22.35
C MET A 423 13.21 1.55 21.46
N LEU A 424 12.42 1.76 20.40
CA LEU A 424 12.04 0.76 19.40
C LEU A 424 13.11 0.59 18.30
N THR A 425 13.97 1.59 18.08
CA THR A 425 15.11 1.54 17.13
C THR A 425 16.43 1.08 17.78
N LEU A 426 16.55 1.07 19.11
CA LEU A 426 17.77 0.61 19.82
C LEU A 426 18.33 -0.76 19.36
N PRO A 427 19.64 -1.02 19.57
CA PRO A 427 20.25 -2.35 19.45
C PRO A 427 19.54 -3.44 20.26
N LEU A 428 19.52 -4.66 19.72
CA LEU A 428 18.72 -5.77 20.25
C LEU A 428 19.10 -6.13 21.69
N GLU A 429 20.38 -6.06 22.04
CA GLU A 429 20.90 -6.33 23.37
C GLU A 429 20.50 -5.29 24.44
N LYS A 430 20.02 -4.11 24.00
CA LYS A 430 19.30 -3.15 24.87
C LYS A 430 17.82 -3.47 24.92
N GLN A 431 17.20 -3.87 23.80
CA GLN A 431 15.77 -4.22 23.75
C GLN A 431 15.40 -5.48 24.56
N VAL A 432 16.31 -6.46 24.65
CA VAL A 432 16.20 -7.61 25.56
C VAL A 432 15.99 -7.20 27.01
N GLU A 433 16.65 -6.14 27.46
CA GLU A 433 16.56 -5.65 28.83
C GLU A 433 15.20 -4.97 29.08
N ILE A 434 14.68 -4.21 28.10
CA ILE A 434 13.32 -3.64 28.15
C ILE A 434 12.27 -4.76 28.26
N LEU A 435 12.39 -5.78 27.40
CA LEU A 435 11.53 -6.97 27.43
C LEU A 435 11.62 -7.69 28.79
N THR A 436 12.83 -7.89 29.32
CA THR A 436 13.06 -8.58 30.59
C THR A 436 12.44 -7.81 31.77
N GLY A 437 12.66 -6.50 31.87
CA GLY A 437 12.07 -5.68 32.94
C GLY A 437 10.54 -5.64 32.89
N TRP A 438 9.94 -5.53 31.69
CA TRP A 438 8.48 -5.59 31.55
C TRP A 438 7.93 -6.97 31.94
N TRP A 439 8.55 -8.03 31.43
CA TRP A 439 8.11 -9.40 31.62
C TRP A 439 8.24 -9.89 33.07
N ARG A 440 9.17 -9.32 33.85
CA ARG A 440 9.32 -9.61 35.28
C ARG A 440 8.17 -9.08 36.14
N GLY A 441 7.56 -7.95 35.77
CA GLY A 441 6.36 -7.42 36.43
C GLY A 441 5.08 -7.99 35.81
N ASP A 442 4.68 -7.47 34.65
CA ASP A 442 3.40 -7.77 34.00
C ASP A 442 3.30 -9.21 33.46
N THR A 443 4.39 -9.97 33.34
CA THR A 443 4.44 -11.30 32.68
C THR A 443 3.84 -11.38 31.27
N GLY A 444 3.77 -10.25 30.56
CA GLY A 444 3.22 -10.15 29.22
C GLY A 444 1.77 -9.66 29.14
N TYR A 445 1.22 -9.05 30.19
CA TYR A 445 -0.07 -8.36 30.14
C TYR A 445 0.09 -6.85 29.88
N THR A 446 -0.91 -6.20 29.29
CA THR A 446 -0.99 -4.73 29.20
C THR A 446 -2.41 -4.26 28.86
N SER A 447 -2.78 -3.04 29.29
CA SER A 447 -4.05 -2.39 28.88
C SER A 447 -3.87 -1.31 27.81
N SER A 448 -2.63 -1.06 27.36
CA SER A 448 -2.32 -0.13 26.27
C SER A 448 -2.16 -0.88 24.95
N ARG A 449 -2.97 -0.52 23.94
CA ARG A 449 -2.90 -1.08 22.57
C ARG A 449 -1.60 -0.65 21.86
N GLU A 450 -1.12 0.56 22.16
CA GLU A 450 0.19 1.04 21.70
C GLU A 450 1.30 0.15 22.26
N MET A 451 1.35 -0.02 23.59
CA MET A 451 2.37 -0.81 24.27
C MET A 451 2.36 -2.29 23.83
N MET A 452 1.17 -2.86 23.61
CA MET A 452 1.00 -4.19 23.00
C MET A 452 1.70 -4.27 21.62
N ASN A 453 1.49 -3.29 20.75
CA ASN A 453 2.14 -3.30 19.44
C ASN A 453 3.65 -3.00 19.50
N GLN A 454 4.09 -2.16 20.44
CA GLN A 454 5.50 -1.86 20.68
C GLN A 454 6.29 -3.06 21.22
N MET A 455 5.70 -3.83 22.16
CA MET A 455 6.31 -5.09 22.62
C MET A 455 6.25 -6.19 21.55
N LYS A 456 5.22 -6.21 20.71
CA LYS A 456 5.19 -7.02 19.49
C LYS A 456 6.36 -6.66 18.56
N ILE A 457 6.62 -5.36 18.30
CA ILE A 457 7.78 -4.91 17.51
C ILE A 457 9.10 -5.45 18.08
N ILE A 458 9.36 -5.26 19.37
CA ILE A 458 10.59 -5.75 20.04
C ILE A 458 10.74 -7.27 19.90
N LEU A 459 9.68 -8.03 20.20
CA LEU A 459 9.72 -9.49 20.11
C LEU A 459 9.96 -9.97 18.67
N LEU A 460 9.32 -9.34 17.67
CA LEU A 460 9.53 -9.65 16.25
C LEU A 460 10.94 -9.27 15.75
N ARG A 461 11.53 -8.18 16.24
CA ARG A 461 12.96 -7.86 16.02
C ARG A 461 13.86 -8.96 16.59
N LEU A 462 13.59 -9.44 17.80
CA LEU A 462 14.31 -10.55 18.46
C LEU A 462 14.05 -11.95 17.86
N GLY A 463 13.15 -12.09 16.88
CA GLY A 463 12.82 -13.39 16.26
C GLY A 463 11.91 -14.27 17.12
N ILE A 464 11.12 -13.66 17.99
CA ILE A 464 10.14 -14.28 18.88
C ILE A 464 8.75 -13.82 18.44
N VAL A 465 7.87 -14.74 18.05
CA VAL A 465 6.52 -14.36 17.59
C VAL A 465 5.52 -14.50 18.76
N PRO A 466 4.92 -13.40 19.24
CA PRO A 466 4.00 -13.44 20.37
C PRO A 466 2.60 -13.90 19.94
N SER A 467 2.04 -14.79 20.74
CA SER A 467 0.63 -15.19 20.65
C SER A 467 -0.20 -14.20 21.47
N ILE A 468 -0.87 -13.27 20.79
CA ILE A 468 -1.56 -12.13 21.41
C ILE A 468 -3.06 -12.41 21.48
N GLY A 469 -3.65 -12.19 22.65
CA GLY A 469 -5.10 -12.28 22.90
C GLY A 469 -5.63 -11.01 23.55
N LYS A 470 -6.85 -10.60 23.18
CA LYS A 470 -7.61 -9.49 23.77
C LYS A 470 -8.81 -10.03 24.55
N GLN A 471 -8.95 -9.60 25.80
CA GLN A 471 -10.18 -9.73 26.58
C GLN A 471 -10.89 -8.37 26.59
N THR A 472 -12.15 -8.30 26.15
CA THR A 472 -12.87 -7.02 26.09
C THR A 472 -13.41 -6.60 27.46
N LYS A 473 -13.49 -5.29 27.68
CA LYS A 473 -14.13 -4.73 28.88
C LYS A 473 -15.59 -5.20 29.04
N GLU A 474 -16.36 -5.32 27.95
CA GLU A 474 -17.74 -5.79 28.03
C GLU A 474 -17.82 -7.26 28.47
N TYR A 475 -16.97 -8.12 27.92
CA TYR A 475 -16.94 -9.54 28.29
C TYR A 475 -16.60 -9.72 29.77
N PHE A 476 -15.55 -9.05 30.25
CA PHE A 476 -15.18 -9.05 31.67
C PHE A 476 -16.32 -8.54 32.56
N ASN A 477 -16.94 -7.41 32.20
CA ASN A 477 -18.00 -6.80 33.00
C ASN A 477 -19.32 -7.60 32.98
N LYS A 478 -19.64 -8.31 31.89
CA LYS A 478 -20.81 -9.21 31.80
C LYS A 478 -20.64 -10.51 32.62
N SER A 479 -19.41 -10.96 32.83
CA SER A 479 -19.06 -12.25 33.45
C SER A 479 -19.66 -12.51 34.84
N LYS A 480 -19.95 -11.47 35.64
CA LYS A 480 -20.37 -11.51 37.08
C LYS A 480 -19.43 -12.25 38.06
N LYS A 481 -18.48 -13.05 37.58
CA LYS A 481 -17.56 -13.89 38.39
C LYS A 481 -16.41 -13.12 39.07
N HIS A 482 -16.16 -11.87 38.70
CA HIS A 482 -14.98 -11.11 39.16
C HIS A 482 -15.26 -10.34 40.46
N LYS A 483 -15.08 -11.01 41.60
CA LYS A 483 -15.17 -10.43 42.95
C LYS A 483 -13.87 -10.64 43.72
N ILE A 484 -13.47 -9.66 44.54
CA ILE A 484 -12.46 -9.82 45.59
C ILE A 484 -13.11 -9.43 46.93
N GLY A 485 -13.38 -10.44 47.76
CA GLY A 485 -14.28 -10.29 48.91
C GLY A 485 -15.63 -9.71 48.47
N ASN A 486 -16.12 -8.72 49.22
CA ASN A 486 -17.40 -8.06 48.94
C ASN A 486 -17.35 -7.05 47.77
N ARG A 487 -16.20 -6.88 47.08
CA ARG A 487 -16.02 -5.90 46.00
C ARG A 487 -16.11 -6.57 44.63
N THR A 488 -17.09 -6.20 43.83
CA THR A 488 -17.16 -6.52 42.39
C THR A 488 -16.16 -5.67 41.63
N ILE A 489 -15.32 -6.31 40.80
CA ILE A 489 -14.34 -5.61 39.94
C ILE A 489 -15.01 -5.29 38.60
N LYS A 490 -14.75 -4.09 38.08
CA LYS A 490 -15.14 -3.68 36.72
C LYS A 490 -13.89 -3.28 35.92
N ALA A 491 -13.72 -3.87 34.74
CA ALA A 491 -12.71 -3.47 33.77
C ALA A 491 -13.05 -2.09 33.18
N GLN A 492 -12.06 -1.20 33.15
CA GLN A 492 -12.17 0.17 32.60
C GLN A 492 -11.78 0.25 31.12
N GLY A 493 -11.05 -0.75 30.62
CA GLY A 493 -10.59 -0.87 29.25
C GLY A 493 -10.31 -2.34 28.91
N ASP A 494 -9.91 -2.60 27.67
CA ASP A 494 -9.55 -3.94 27.22
C ASP A 494 -8.21 -4.38 27.81
N LEU A 495 -8.02 -5.70 27.97
CA LEU A 495 -6.76 -6.30 28.42
C LEU A 495 -6.15 -7.12 27.29
N PHE A 496 -4.90 -6.80 26.94
CA PHE A 496 -4.07 -7.54 26.01
C PHE A 496 -3.14 -8.49 26.78
N SER A 497 -2.85 -9.65 26.20
CA SER A 497 -2.10 -10.71 26.86
C SER A 497 -1.23 -11.50 25.88
N PHE A 498 0.03 -11.68 26.24
CA PHE A 498 1.06 -12.43 25.50
C PHE A 498 1.14 -13.86 26.04
N TYR A 499 0.00 -14.56 26.02
CA TYR A 499 -0.19 -15.86 26.68
C TYR A 499 0.73 -16.98 26.17
N ASN A 500 1.40 -16.78 25.04
CA ASN A 500 2.49 -17.63 24.59
C ASN A 500 3.54 -16.89 23.75
N LEU A 501 4.82 -17.21 23.95
CA LEU A 501 5.92 -16.76 23.07
C LEU A 501 6.43 -17.93 22.22
N SER A 502 6.54 -17.72 20.91
CA SER A 502 7.11 -18.68 19.96
C SER A 502 8.50 -18.23 19.54
N PHE A 503 9.53 -18.73 20.22
CA PHE A 503 10.93 -18.48 19.87
C PHE A 503 11.28 -19.17 18.54
N PHE A 504 11.58 -18.41 17.49
CA PHE A 504 12.18 -18.94 16.26
C PHE A 504 13.69 -18.71 16.23
N GLN A 505 14.13 -17.63 16.85
CA GLN A 505 15.53 -17.35 17.19
C GLN A 505 15.61 -17.17 18.72
N ASP A 506 16.77 -17.46 19.30
CA ASP A 506 17.07 -17.20 20.73
C ASP A 506 18.52 -16.74 20.89
N SER A 507 18.91 -15.71 20.13
CA SER A 507 20.29 -15.19 20.05
C SER A 507 20.83 -14.59 21.36
N PHE A 508 20.01 -14.54 22.41
CA PHE A 508 20.33 -14.02 23.73
C PHE A 508 20.09 -15.06 24.85
N GLU A 509 19.89 -16.32 24.47
CA GLU A 509 19.72 -17.48 25.37
C GLU A 509 18.59 -17.33 26.42
N LEU A 510 17.53 -16.60 26.08
CA LEU A 510 16.42 -16.30 26.98
C LEU A 510 15.74 -17.58 27.47
N LEU A 511 15.70 -18.65 26.68
CA LEU A 511 15.15 -19.94 27.09
C LEU A 511 15.92 -20.62 28.25
N LYS A 512 17.12 -20.11 28.61
CA LYS A 512 17.85 -20.52 29.82
C LYS A 512 17.42 -19.75 31.06
N THR A 513 16.86 -18.54 30.94
CA THR A 513 16.53 -17.69 32.10
C THR A 513 15.20 -18.12 32.77
N PRO A 514 15.01 -17.89 34.09
CA PRO A 514 13.80 -18.30 34.81
C PRO A 514 12.49 -17.81 34.19
N GLU A 515 12.51 -16.61 33.61
CA GLU A 515 11.33 -15.89 33.09
C GLU A 515 10.75 -16.53 31.82
N PHE A 516 11.61 -17.08 30.96
CA PHE A 516 11.26 -17.59 29.63
C PHE A 516 11.49 -19.10 29.45
N ARG A 517 12.23 -19.79 30.33
CA ARG A 517 12.45 -21.26 30.29
C ARG A 517 11.16 -22.08 30.14
N LYS A 518 10.02 -21.57 30.65
CA LYS A 518 8.66 -22.12 30.47
C LYS A 518 8.19 -22.27 29.01
N PHE A 519 8.85 -21.62 28.04
CA PHE A 519 8.54 -21.71 26.61
C PHE A 519 9.34 -22.77 25.86
N ASN A 520 10.40 -23.32 26.46
CA ASN A 520 11.25 -24.35 25.82
C ASN A 520 10.45 -25.61 25.43
N THR A 521 9.44 -25.98 26.23
CA THR A 521 8.53 -27.12 25.96
C THR A 521 7.59 -26.94 24.76
N LYS A 522 7.66 -25.81 24.05
CA LYS A 522 6.71 -25.44 22.99
C LYS A 522 7.36 -25.22 21.62
N LEU A 523 8.66 -25.44 21.49
CA LEU A 523 9.40 -25.25 20.24
C LEU A 523 8.84 -26.11 19.08
N ASP A 524 8.35 -27.32 19.33
CA ASP A 524 7.77 -28.16 18.28
C ASP A 524 6.33 -27.77 17.89
N ARG A 525 5.69 -26.85 18.63
CA ARG A 525 4.31 -26.39 18.43
C ARG A 525 4.22 -25.04 17.70
N ARG A 526 5.28 -24.65 16.98
CA ARG A 526 5.33 -23.44 16.16
C ARG A 526 4.54 -23.60 14.85
N HIS A 527 3.73 -22.58 14.55
CA HIS A 527 3.05 -22.38 13.26
C HIS A 527 3.80 -21.32 12.44
N GLY A 528 3.88 -21.48 11.12
CA GLY A 528 4.60 -20.52 10.27
C GLY A 528 6.13 -20.64 10.36
N TRP A 529 6.82 -19.60 9.87
CA TRP A 529 8.28 -19.47 9.90
C TRP A 529 8.71 -17.99 9.90
N ILE A 530 10.03 -17.74 9.93
CA ILE A 530 10.64 -16.41 9.91
C ILE A 530 11.93 -16.46 9.08
N ASP A 531 12.34 -15.34 8.50
CA ASP A 531 13.68 -15.11 7.94
C ASP A 531 14.24 -13.74 8.38
N GLU A 532 15.20 -13.18 7.65
CA GLU A 532 15.82 -11.89 7.97
C GLU A 532 14.90 -10.67 7.74
N LYS A 533 13.90 -10.78 6.86
CA LYS A 533 13.02 -9.67 6.46
C LYS A 533 11.57 -9.88 6.87
N TYR A 534 11.11 -11.12 6.98
CA TYR A 534 9.68 -11.44 7.09
C TYR A 534 9.36 -12.47 8.18
N ILE A 535 8.15 -12.34 8.72
CA ILE A 535 7.46 -13.36 9.51
C ILE A 535 6.29 -13.86 8.67
N TYR A 536 6.16 -15.18 8.60
CA TYR A 536 5.19 -15.87 7.75
C TYR A 536 4.20 -16.59 8.65
N ILE A 537 2.99 -16.02 8.81
CA ILE A 537 2.03 -16.48 9.82
C ILE A 537 0.77 -17.06 9.14
N PRO A 538 0.46 -18.36 9.31
CA PRO A 538 -0.72 -18.96 8.73
C PRO A 538 -2.02 -18.37 9.30
N VAL A 539 -3.01 -18.20 8.44
CA VAL A 539 -4.37 -17.84 8.76
C VAL A 539 -5.03 -19.05 9.44
N ARG A 540 -5.40 -18.84 10.71
CA ARG A 540 -6.01 -19.87 11.56
C ARG A 540 -7.53 -19.87 11.42
N ASP A 541 -8.09 -18.69 11.29
CA ASP A 541 -9.53 -18.46 11.27
C ASP A 541 -9.85 -17.21 10.45
N ILE A 542 -11.03 -17.20 9.86
CA ILE A 542 -11.60 -16.08 9.11
C ILE A 542 -13.05 -15.99 9.54
N GLY A 543 -13.51 -14.81 9.92
CA GLY A 543 -14.92 -14.54 10.18
C GLY A 543 -15.43 -13.43 9.28
N ALA A 544 -16.75 -13.40 9.11
CA ALA A 544 -17.49 -12.30 8.52
C ALA A 544 -18.35 -11.62 9.60
N GLU A 545 -18.60 -10.32 9.46
CA GLU A 545 -19.55 -9.54 10.27
C GLU A 545 -20.07 -8.35 9.44
N ASP A 546 -21.34 -7.99 9.57
CA ASP A 546 -21.87 -6.80 8.89
C ASP A 546 -21.36 -5.51 9.52
N TYR A 547 -21.09 -4.50 8.69
CA TYR A 547 -20.67 -3.17 9.11
C TYR A 547 -21.41 -2.09 8.34
N GLU A 548 -21.75 -1.00 9.05
CA GLU A 548 -22.12 0.27 8.44
C GLU A 548 -21.31 1.39 9.12
N GLY A 549 -20.55 2.14 8.34
CA GLY A 549 -19.69 3.21 8.87
C GLY A 549 -18.69 3.75 7.86
N GLU A 550 -17.76 4.57 8.34
CA GLU A 550 -16.69 5.13 7.49
C GLU A 550 -15.56 4.13 7.23
N VAL A 551 -14.79 4.36 6.17
CA VAL A 551 -13.93 3.36 5.54
C VAL A 551 -12.81 4.09 4.76
N TYR A 552 -11.54 3.92 5.14
CA TYR A 552 -10.42 4.75 4.66
C TYR A 552 -9.55 4.03 3.62
N ASN A 553 -8.52 4.70 3.10
CA ASN A 553 -7.37 4.07 2.43
C ASN A 553 -6.21 5.09 2.40
N LEU A 554 -5.00 4.65 2.07
CA LEU A 554 -3.85 5.52 1.84
C LEU A 554 -3.31 5.36 0.42
N GLU A 555 -2.75 6.45 -0.11
CA GLU A 555 -1.74 6.40 -1.16
C GLU A 555 -0.37 6.60 -0.52
N VAL A 556 0.60 5.74 -0.83
CA VAL A 556 1.90 5.69 -0.17
C VAL A 556 2.98 5.71 -1.24
N GLU A 557 3.98 6.57 -1.05
CA GLU A 557 5.09 6.81 -1.96
C GLU A 557 5.88 5.52 -2.24
N GLU A 558 6.31 5.34 -3.50
CA GLU A 558 7.07 4.21 -4.07
C GLU A 558 6.46 2.79 -3.93
N ASP A 559 6.15 2.35 -2.71
CA ASP A 559 5.80 0.97 -2.37
C ASP A 559 4.30 0.66 -2.46
N ASN A 560 3.45 1.65 -2.72
CA ASN A 560 2.01 1.50 -2.94
C ASN A 560 1.27 0.69 -1.84
N SER A 561 1.75 0.74 -0.59
CA SER A 561 1.30 -0.19 0.47
C SER A 561 1.65 0.29 1.88
N TYR A 562 1.00 -0.28 2.88
CA TYR A 562 1.23 0.04 4.29
C TYR A 562 0.95 -1.16 5.23
N VAL A 563 1.50 -1.13 6.44
CA VAL A 563 1.45 -2.23 7.41
C VAL A 563 0.50 -1.88 8.56
N CYS A 564 -0.63 -2.57 8.59
CA CYS A 564 -1.57 -2.56 9.70
C CYS A 564 -1.02 -3.40 10.87
N GLU A 565 -1.69 -3.41 12.03
CA GLU A 565 -1.25 -4.19 13.21
C GLU A 565 -0.89 -5.66 12.91
N PHE A 566 -1.57 -6.33 11.98
CA PHE A 566 -1.49 -7.79 11.81
C PHE A 566 -1.30 -8.29 10.36
N ALA A 567 -1.27 -7.41 9.37
CA ALA A 567 -0.98 -7.73 7.96
C ALA A 567 -0.45 -6.50 7.19
N ALA A 568 0.24 -6.74 6.08
CA ALA A 568 0.58 -5.69 5.10
C ALA A 568 -0.50 -5.61 4.00
N VAL A 569 -0.87 -4.39 3.60
CA VAL A 569 -2.04 -4.10 2.75
C VAL A 569 -1.68 -3.07 1.66
N HIS A 570 -2.48 -2.94 0.59
CA HIS A 570 -2.14 -2.17 -0.62
C HIS A 570 -2.86 -0.81 -0.69
N ASN A 571 -2.38 0.12 -1.53
CA ASN A 571 -3.17 1.29 -1.95
C ASN A 571 -4.22 0.90 -2.99
N CYS A 572 -4.92 1.87 -3.58
CA CYS A 572 -5.85 1.62 -4.67
C CYS A 572 -5.52 2.41 -5.93
N TRP A 573 -5.78 1.74 -7.06
CA TRP A 573 -6.06 2.26 -8.41
C TRP A 573 -4.90 2.41 -9.43
N THR A 574 -5.28 2.11 -10.69
CA THR A 574 -4.63 2.18 -12.04
C THR A 574 -5.16 1.01 -12.91
N PRO A 575 -4.96 0.97 -14.26
CA PRO A 575 -5.61 -0.02 -15.15
C PRO A 575 -5.33 -1.51 -14.84
N TRP A 576 -4.28 -1.80 -14.05
CA TRP A 576 -4.06 -3.07 -13.32
C TRP A 576 -5.32 -3.59 -12.57
N PHE A 577 -6.26 -2.68 -12.26
CA PHE A 577 -7.53 -2.88 -11.59
C PHE A 577 -8.79 -2.79 -12.49
N GLY A 578 -8.65 -2.56 -13.80
CA GLY A 578 -9.78 -2.54 -14.74
C GLY A 578 -10.50 -3.90 -14.84
N ILE A 579 -11.60 -3.99 -15.61
CA ILE A 579 -12.49 -5.17 -15.53
C ILE A 579 -11.81 -6.51 -15.84
N LEU A 580 -10.84 -6.57 -16.77
CA LEU A 580 -10.00 -7.75 -17.03
C LEU A 580 -8.57 -7.63 -16.44
N GLY A 581 -8.26 -6.50 -15.80
CA GLY A 581 -6.97 -6.25 -15.16
C GLY A 581 -6.69 -7.25 -14.03
N SER A 582 -5.40 -7.56 -13.78
CA SER A 582 -4.99 -8.69 -12.92
C SER A 582 -5.51 -8.63 -11.47
N LYS A 583 -6.07 -7.50 -11.02
CA LYS A 583 -6.67 -7.31 -9.69
C LYS A 583 -8.20 -7.25 -9.64
N SER A 584 -8.93 -7.23 -10.76
CA SER A 584 -10.38 -7.58 -10.71
C SER A 584 -10.53 -9.08 -10.45
N GLY A 585 -9.63 -9.86 -11.04
CA GLY A 585 -9.61 -11.31 -11.05
C GLY A 585 -10.74 -11.94 -11.86
N PHE A 586 -11.38 -11.19 -12.77
CA PHE A 586 -12.26 -11.73 -13.80
C PHE A 586 -11.46 -12.05 -15.08
N ASP A 587 -11.85 -13.11 -15.76
CA ASP A 587 -11.30 -13.56 -17.05
C ASP A 587 -12.32 -13.37 -18.21
N SER A 588 -13.49 -12.76 -17.93
CA SER A 588 -14.46 -12.27 -18.93
C SER A 588 -15.46 -11.24 -18.37
N ILE A 589 -16.21 -10.57 -19.26
CA ILE A 589 -17.27 -9.59 -18.89
C ILE A 589 -18.53 -10.31 -18.37
N GLU A 590 -18.85 -11.48 -18.93
CA GLU A 590 -19.92 -12.38 -18.47
C GLU A 590 -19.70 -12.83 -17.03
N GLU A 591 -18.44 -13.12 -16.67
CA GLU A 591 -18.07 -13.46 -15.30
C GLU A 591 -18.39 -12.31 -14.32
N CYS A 592 -18.38 -11.06 -14.78
CA CYS A 592 -18.80 -9.90 -13.99
C CYS A 592 -20.31 -9.72 -13.94
N PHE A 593 -20.98 -9.67 -15.09
CA PHE A 593 -22.37 -9.21 -15.23
C PHE A 593 -23.43 -10.30 -15.46
N GLU A 594 -23.05 -11.59 -15.53
CA GLU A 594 -23.99 -12.71 -15.79
C GLU A 594 -24.86 -12.46 -17.04
N ASP A 595 -26.18 -12.58 -16.96
CA ASP A 595 -27.11 -12.34 -18.07
C ASP A 595 -27.15 -10.86 -18.50
N LYS A 596 -26.81 -9.93 -17.61
CA LYS A 596 -26.70 -8.48 -17.89
C LYS A 596 -25.45 -8.10 -18.66
N SER A 597 -24.54 -9.05 -18.94
CA SER A 597 -23.41 -8.85 -19.85
C SER A 597 -23.82 -8.49 -21.29
N LYS A 598 -25.12 -8.63 -21.61
CA LYS A 598 -25.79 -8.17 -22.84
C LYS A 598 -26.15 -6.68 -22.83
N GLU A 599 -26.29 -6.07 -21.65
CA GLU A 599 -26.56 -4.62 -21.49
C GLU A 599 -25.27 -3.79 -21.47
N ILE A 600 -24.11 -4.46 -21.48
CA ILE A 600 -22.79 -3.86 -21.64
C ILE A 600 -22.45 -3.91 -23.12
N TYR A 601 -22.09 -2.77 -23.72
CA TYR A 601 -21.73 -2.70 -25.15
C TYR A 601 -20.35 -2.04 -25.38
N ALA A 602 -19.68 -1.57 -24.33
CA ALA A 602 -18.33 -1.02 -24.42
C ALA A 602 -17.45 -1.39 -23.22
N VAL A 603 -16.14 -1.30 -23.44
CA VAL A 603 -15.10 -1.45 -22.41
C VAL A 603 -14.08 -0.31 -22.60
N GLU A 604 -13.63 0.28 -21.50
CA GLU A 604 -12.61 1.34 -21.51
C GLU A 604 -11.19 0.74 -21.56
N THR A 605 -10.34 1.25 -22.45
CA THR A 605 -8.92 0.84 -22.60
C THR A 605 -8.06 1.36 -21.45
N GLY A 606 -8.01 2.69 -21.32
CA GLY A 606 -7.39 3.46 -20.24
C GLY A 606 -5.87 3.31 -20.09
N LEU A 607 -5.12 4.40 -20.33
CA LEU A 607 -3.78 4.82 -19.88
C LEU A 607 -2.66 3.78 -19.66
N SER A 608 -2.79 2.51 -20.05
CA SER A 608 -1.80 1.42 -19.96
C SER A 608 -2.16 0.21 -20.84
N SER A 609 -3.33 0.21 -21.50
CA SER A 609 -3.67 -0.65 -22.63
C SER A 609 -4.26 0.18 -23.76
N ASP A 610 -4.13 -0.30 -25.00
CA ASP A 610 -4.73 0.29 -26.19
C ASP A 610 -5.63 -0.74 -26.92
N PRO A 611 -6.28 -0.38 -28.04
CA PRO A 611 -7.07 -1.33 -28.82
C PRO A 611 -6.25 -2.48 -29.41
N LEU A 612 -5.00 -2.25 -29.84
CA LEU A 612 -4.11 -3.28 -30.41
C LEU A 612 -3.79 -4.40 -29.41
N MET A 613 -3.64 -4.04 -28.14
CA MET A 613 -3.54 -4.97 -27.02
C MET A 613 -4.86 -5.74 -26.85
N ASN A 614 -5.97 -5.02 -26.69
CA ASN A 614 -7.27 -5.63 -26.35
C ASN A 614 -7.87 -6.51 -27.47
N TRP A 615 -7.56 -6.25 -28.74
CA TRP A 615 -7.99 -7.07 -29.89
C TRP A 615 -7.46 -8.51 -29.90
N GLN A 616 -6.44 -8.80 -29.08
CA GLN A 616 -5.91 -10.15 -28.89
C GLN A 616 -6.86 -11.08 -28.11
N LEU A 617 -7.93 -10.54 -27.53
CA LEU A 617 -8.95 -11.27 -26.77
C LEU A 617 -10.27 -11.30 -27.56
N SER A 618 -10.59 -12.42 -28.23
CA SER A 618 -11.80 -12.56 -29.06
C SER A 618 -13.11 -12.27 -28.32
N LYS A 619 -13.15 -12.52 -27.01
CA LYS A 619 -14.28 -12.19 -26.12
C LYS A 619 -14.61 -10.68 -26.09
N LEU A 620 -13.63 -9.81 -26.39
CA LEU A 620 -13.82 -8.37 -26.43
C LEU A 620 -14.42 -7.87 -27.75
N ASP A 621 -14.37 -8.65 -28.84
CA ASP A 621 -14.82 -8.20 -30.18
C ASP A 621 -16.23 -7.61 -30.19
N LYS A 622 -17.17 -8.22 -29.45
CA LYS A 622 -18.58 -7.76 -29.41
C LYS A 622 -18.80 -6.45 -28.63
N TYR A 623 -17.77 -5.91 -27.98
CA TYR A 623 -17.80 -4.62 -27.30
C TYR A 623 -17.07 -3.57 -28.13
N ALA A 624 -17.57 -2.33 -28.12
CA ALA A 624 -16.77 -1.19 -28.55
C ALA A 624 -15.66 -0.91 -27.53
N LEU A 625 -14.43 -0.75 -27.99
CA LEU A 625 -13.39 -0.18 -27.16
C LEU A 625 -13.53 1.35 -27.19
N ILE A 626 -13.56 1.97 -26.01
CA ILE A 626 -13.59 3.43 -25.83
C ILE A 626 -12.37 3.86 -25.02
N SER A 627 -11.91 5.08 -25.25
CA SER A 627 -10.76 5.66 -24.56
C SER A 627 -11.10 7.05 -24.05
N ASN A 628 -10.74 7.36 -22.80
CA ASN A 628 -11.12 8.60 -22.13
C ASN A 628 -10.03 9.00 -21.14
N SER A 629 -9.90 10.30 -20.88
CA SER A 629 -8.74 10.84 -20.20
C SER A 629 -8.57 10.42 -18.76
N ASP A 630 -9.62 10.04 -18.02
CA ASP A 630 -9.56 9.96 -16.54
C ASP A 630 -9.07 11.31 -15.96
N SER A 631 -9.54 12.42 -16.53
CA SER A 631 -8.97 13.72 -16.19
C SER A 631 -9.31 14.14 -14.76
N HIS A 632 -8.24 14.26 -13.98
CA HIS A 632 -8.22 14.90 -12.67
C HIS A 632 -7.74 16.37 -12.74
N SER A 633 -7.33 16.86 -13.92
CA SER A 633 -6.77 18.21 -14.10
C SER A 633 -6.85 18.68 -15.55
N LEU A 634 -7.14 19.97 -15.77
CA LEU A 634 -7.39 20.55 -17.10
C LEU A 634 -6.29 20.26 -18.15
N HIS A 635 -5.02 20.15 -17.75
CA HIS A 635 -3.92 19.82 -18.67
C HIS A 635 -3.93 18.35 -19.15
N ASN A 636 -4.57 17.44 -18.42
CA ASN A 636 -4.74 16.02 -18.76
C ASN A 636 -6.02 15.75 -19.58
N LEU A 637 -6.94 16.71 -19.67
CA LEU A 637 -8.17 16.60 -20.47
C LEU A 637 -7.83 16.27 -21.93
N GLY A 638 -8.55 15.33 -22.53
CA GLY A 638 -8.37 14.91 -23.93
C GLY A 638 -7.11 14.10 -24.22
N ARG A 639 -6.27 13.74 -23.23
CA ARG A 639 -5.09 12.87 -23.45
C ARG A 639 -5.46 11.49 -24.04
N GLU A 640 -6.68 11.06 -23.73
CA GLU A 640 -7.38 9.93 -24.31
C GLU A 640 -8.82 10.40 -24.61
N CYS A 641 -9.38 10.06 -25.77
CA CYS A 641 -10.74 10.44 -26.18
C CYS A 641 -11.26 9.62 -27.38
N ASN A 642 -12.49 9.88 -27.82
CA ASN A 642 -13.19 9.14 -28.88
C ASN A 642 -13.56 10.08 -30.03
N ALA A 643 -13.24 9.73 -31.28
CA ALA A 643 -13.50 10.56 -32.46
C ALA A 643 -14.73 10.07 -33.23
N PHE A 644 -15.68 10.97 -33.47
CA PHE A 644 -16.94 10.68 -34.15
C PHE A 644 -17.16 11.53 -35.42
N ASN A 645 -18.01 11.01 -36.30
CA ASN A 645 -18.47 11.62 -37.55
C ASN A 645 -19.93 12.05 -37.47
N PHE A 646 -20.18 12.99 -36.56
CA PHE A 646 -21.41 13.75 -36.47
C PHE A 646 -21.15 15.22 -36.77
N ASP A 647 -22.21 15.88 -37.23
CA ASP A 647 -22.30 17.33 -37.18
C ASP A 647 -22.44 17.76 -35.71
N GLU A 648 -21.68 18.76 -35.27
CA GLU A 648 -21.79 19.29 -33.91
C GLU A 648 -23.13 19.97 -33.65
N GLU A 649 -23.78 20.53 -34.65
CA GLU A 649 -25.04 21.25 -34.48
C GLU A 649 -26.23 20.30 -34.26
N TYR A 650 -26.17 19.08 -34.80
CA TYR A 650 -27.31 18.15 -34.83
C TYR A 650 -27.11 16.86 -34.02
N VAL A 651 -25.92 16.64 -33.43
CA VAL A 651 -25.64 15.43 -32.63
C VAL A 651 -26.54 15.33 -31.39
N ARG A 652 -27.02 14.12 -31.10
CA ARG A 652 -27.79 13.78 -29.88
C ARG A 652 -27.09 12.69 -29.07
N TYR A 653 -27.48 12.54 -27.81
CA TYR A 653 -27.01 11.48 -26.91
C TYR A 653 -27.15 10.09 -27.55
N LYS A 654 -28.35 9.78 -28.06
CA LYS A 654 -28.64 8.51 -28.73
C LYS A 654 -27.76 8.24 -29.95
N ASP A 655 -27.33 9.27 -30.68
CA ASP A 655 -26.49 9.09 -31.87
C ASP A 655 -25.07 8.64 -31.48
N ILE A 656 -24.48 9.27 -30.45
CA ILE A 656 -23.20 8.87 -29.85
C ILE A 656 -23.28 7.46 -29.27
N ILE A 657 -24.28 7.19 -28.42
CA ILE A 657 -24.43 5.89 -27.75
C ILE A 657 -24.68 4.77 -28.77
N ASN A 658 -25.46 5.01 -29.83
CA ASN A 658 -25.66 4.01 -30.89
C ASN A 658 -24.41 3.78 -31.75
N ALA A 659 -23.63 4.82 -32.04
CA ALA A 659 -22.35 4.66 -32.74
C ALA A 659 -21.37 3.75 -31.97
N ILE A 660 -21.37 3.87 -30.64
CA ILE A 660 -20.64 2.97 -29.73
C ILE A 660 -21.30 1.58 -29.71
N LYS A 661 -22.58 1.46 -29.32
CA LYS A 661 -23.31 0.18 -29.16
C LYS A 661 -23.25 -0.73 -30.40
N PHE A 662 -23.22 -0.15 -31.60
CA PHE A 662 -23.21 -0.90 -32.87
C PHE A 662 -21.84 -0.87 -33.59
N LYS A 663 -20.78 -0.36 -32.96
CA LYS A 663 -19.42 -0.23 -33.55
C LYS A 663 -19.44 0.36 -34.98
N ASN A 664 -20.28 1.36 -35.21
CA ASN A 664 -20.51 1.89 -36.56
C ASN A 664 -19.30 2.72 -37.03
N LYS A 665 -18.44 2.14 -37.86
CA LYS A 665 -17.20 2.76 -38.38
C LYS A 665 -17.40 4.06 -39.15
N GLU A 666 -18.59 4.28 -39.73
CA GLU A 666 -18.89 5.54 -40.42
C GLU A 666 -19.17 6.69 -39.44
N LYS A 667 -19.44 6.36 -38.16
CA LYS A 667 -19.88 7.28 -37.10
C LYS A 667 -18.94 7.34 -35.90
N PHE A 668 -18.38 6.23 -35.45
CA PHE A 668 -17.26 6.16 -34.52
C PHE A 668 -15.99 5.88 -35.34
N LEU A 669 -15.19 6.92 -35.57
CA LEU A 669 -14.10 6.91 -36.54
C LEU A 669 -12.83 6.27 -36.00
N PHE A 670 -12.42 6.66 -34.79
CA PHE A 670 -11.25 6.12 -34.10
C PHE A 670 -11.28 6.48 -32.61
N THR A 671 -10.53 5.75 -31.78
CA THR A 671 -10.12 6.25 -30.45
C THR A 671 -8.79 7.00 -30.55
N VAL A 672 -8.56 7.91 -29.60
CA VAL A 672 -7.31 8.61 -29.37
C VAL A 672 -6.76 8.06 -28.05
N GLU A 673 -5.59 7.43 -28.11
CA GLU A 673 -4.93 6.79 -26.97
C GLU A 673 -3.64 7.56 -26.63
N VAL A 674 -3.14 7.43 -25.39
CA VAL A 674 -1.69 7.56 -25.19
C VAL A 674 -1.03 6.22 -25.53
N PRO A 675 0.20 6.19 -26.09
CA PRO A 675 0.96 4.95 -26.23
C PRO A 675 0.95 4.20 -24.90
N PRO A 676 0.53 2.92 -24.87
CA PRO A 676 0.32 2.23 -23.60
C PRO A 676 1.60 2.12 -22.80
N GLU A 677 2.79 2.17 -23.43
CA GLU A 677 4.11 2.27 -22.80
C GLU A 677 4.29 3.52 -21.95
N PHE A 678 3.56 4.61 -22.21
CA PHE A 678 3.55 5.80 -21.34
C PHE A 678 2.86 5.50 -19.99
N GLY A 679 2.01 4.48 -19.96
CA GLY A 679 1.27 4.04 -18.79
C GLY A 679 2.10 3.54 -17.62
N LYS A 680 1.65 3.88 -16.40
CA LYS A 680 2.36 3.57 -15.14
C LYS A 680 2.58 2.08 -14.85
N TYR A 681 1.86 1.19 -15.52
CA TYR A 681 1.81 -0.25 -15.23
C TYR A 681 1.79 -1.10 -16.51
N HIS A 682 2.32 -0.60 -17.63
CA HIS A 682 2.28 -1.32 -18.90
C HIS A 682 3.19 -2.55 -18.89
N TYR A 683 4.49 -2.37 -18.65
CA TYR A 683 5.46 -3.47 -18.55
C TYR A 683 5.45 -4.12 -17.16
N THR A 684 5.76 -5.41 -17.13
CA THR A 684 6.04 -6.15 -15.89
C THR A 684 7.37 -5.66 -15.31
N GLY A 685 7.40 -5.28 -14.02
CA GLY A 685 8.57 -4.62 -13.46
C GLY A 685 8.60 -4.49 -11.94
N HIS A 686 9.67 -3.91 -11.42
CA HIS A 686 9.89 -3.66 -9.99
C HIS A 686 10.69 -2.37 -9.78
N ARG A 687 9.96 -1.29 -9.43
CA ARG A 687 10.42 0.10 -9.27
C ARG A 687 11.65 0.21 -8.38
N SER A 688 11.63 -0.46 -7.23
CA SER A 688 12.70 -0.39 -6.23
C SER A 688 14.02 -1.05 -6.69
N CYS A 689 14.05 -1.71 -7.86
CA CYS A 689 15.28 -2.18 -8.50
C CYS A 689 15.55 -1.49 -9.84
N ASN A 690 14.75 -0.49 -10.23
CA ASN A 690 14.76 0.17 -11.54
C ASN A 690 14.79 -0.83 -12.72
N PHE A 691 14.03 -1.91 -12.60
CA PHE A 691 13.99 -3.00 -13.58
C PHE A 691 12.57 -3.21 -14.10
N SER A 692 12.44 -3.28 -15.42
CA SER A 692 11.25 -3.75 -16.13
C SER A 692 11.66 -4.55 -17.35
N CYS A 693 10.77 -5.42 -17.81
CA CYS A 693 10.99 -6.28 -18.95
C CYS A 693 9.66 -6.65 -19.62
N ALA A 694 9.74 -7.04 -20.90
CA ALA A 694 8.58 -7.53 -21.64
C ALA A 694 8.06 -8.87 -21.05
N PRO A 695 6.78 -9.22 -21.25
CA PRO A 695 6.11 -10.41 -20.71
C PRO A 695 6.92 -11.71 -20.86
N LYS A 696 7.47 -11.96 -22.05
CA LYS A 696 8.25 -13.17 -22.34
C LYS A 696 9.55 -13.24 -21.52
N GLU A 697 10.20 -12.12 -21.25
CA GLU A 697 11.34 -12.08 -20.34
C GLU A 697 10.89 -12.25 -18.88
N ALA A 698 9.79 -11.61 -18.47
CA ALA A 698 9.22 -11.79 -17.13
C ALA A 698 8.89 -13.27 -16.85
N ILE A 699 8.21 -13.96 -17.77
CA ILE A 699 7.84 -15.37 -17.68
C ILE A 699 9.08 -16.28 -17.63
N ASN A 700 10.11 -16.00 -18.46
CA ASN A 700 11.41 -16.69 -18.41
C ASN A 700 12.15 -16.47 -17.08
N LEU A 701 11.95 -15.33 -16.43
CA LEU A 701 12.42 -15.03 -15.08
C LEU A 701 11.45 -15.53 -13.98
N HIS A 702 10.42 -16.30 -14.34
CA HIS A 702 9.35 -16.80 -13.47
C HIS A 702 8.61 -15.69 -12.69
N ASN A 703 8.45 -14.53 -13.33
CA ASN A 703 7.94 -13.28 -12.79
C ASN A 703 8.70 -12.79 -11.55
N LEU A 704 10.00 -13.10 -11.43
CA LEU A 704 10.88 -12.63 -10.36
C LEU A 704 11.93 -11.65 -10.88
N CYS A 705 12.13 -10.53 -10.19
CA CYS A 705 13.14 -9.53 -10.54
C CYS A 705 14.54 -10.16 -10.57
N PRO A 706 15.32 -10.03 -11.67
CA PRO A 706 16.60 -10.72 -11.78
C PRO A 706 17.62 -10.23 -10.75
N ILE A 707 17.47 -8.97 -10.29
CA ILE A 707 18.33 -8.29 -9.31
C ILE A 707 18.05 -8.76 -7.88
N CYS A 708 16.79 -8.73 -7.42
CA CYS A 708 16.46 -8.98 -6.01
C CYS A 708 15.63 -10.24 -5.72
N LYS A 709 15.18 -10.95 -6.76
CA LYS A 709 14.34 -12.16 -6.71
C LYS A 709 12.96 -12.02 -6.04
N ASN A 710 12.53 -10.81 -5.69
CA ASN A 710 11.13 -10.52 -5.38
C ASN A 710 10.25 -10.70 -6.64
N PRO A 711 8.95 -10.99 -6.50
CA PRO A 711 8.00 -10.90 -7.61
C PRO A 711 8.01 -9.54 -8.30
N LEU A 712 7.81 -9.54 -9.61
CA LEU A 712 7.54 -8.36 -10.41
C LEU A 712 6.05 -7.99 -10.26
N THR A 713 5.75 -6.69 -10.25
CA THR A 713 4.39 -6.19 -10.47
C THR A 713 4.02 -6.50 -11.91
N ILE A 714 3.04 -7.39 -12.09
CA ILE A 714 2.58 -7.85 -13.41
C ILE A 714 1.98 -6.67 -14.18
N GLY A 715 2.54 -6.41 -15.35
CA GLY A 715 2.12 -5.35 -16.25
C GLY A 715 0.81 -5.68 -16.97
N VAL A 716 0.15 -4.64 -17.48
CA VAL A 716 -1.07 -4.76 -18.27
C VAL A 716 -0.79 -5.50 -19.59
N GLU A 717 0.39 -5.32 -20.19
CA GLU A 717 0.83 -6.08 -21.37
C GLU A 717 0.87 -7.59 -21.11
N GLN A 718 1.45 -8.02 -19.99
CA GLN A 718 1.48 -9.44 -19.63
C GLN A 718 0.08 -9.97 -19.31
N ARG A 719 -0.78 -9.18 -18.64
CA ARG A 719 -2.16 -9.61 -18.36
C ARG A 719 -2.99 -9.75 -19.65
N VAL A 720 -2.68 -8.98 -20.68
CA VAL A 720 -3.24 -9.17 -22.02
C VAL A 720 -2.71 -10.45 -22.66
N GLU A 721 -1.38 -10.71 -22.67
CA GLU A 721 -0.83 -11.99 -23.15
C GLU A 721 -1.40 -13.21 -22.38
N GLU A 722 -1.69 -13.08 -21.08
CA GLU A 722 -2.30 -14.14 -20.23
C GLU A 722 -3.77 -14.46 -20.58
N LEU A 723 -4.49 -13.53 -21.21
CA LEU A 723 -5.91 -13.67 -21.59
C LEU A 723 -6.12 -13.83 -23.10
N ALA A 724 -5.09 -13.54 -23.90
CA ALA A 724 -5.14 -13.56 -25.36
C ALA A 724 -5.43 -14.95 -25.92
N ASP A 725 -6.25 -14.99 -26.97
CA ASP A 725 -6.53 -16.16 -27.81
C ASP A 725 -6.11 -15.93 -29.29
N ARG A 726 -5.35 -14.85 -29.54
CA ARG A 726 -4.81 -14.46 -30.85
C ARG A 726 -3.38 -13.91 -30.74
N GLU A 727 -2.71 -13.80 -31.88
CA GLU A 727 -1.38 -13.19 -31.97
C GLU A 727 -1.40 -11.66 -31.82
N HIS A 728 -0.33 -11.12 -31.24
CA HIS A 728 -0.12 -9.68 -31.12
C HIS A 728 -0.11 -9.00 -32.49
N GLY A 729 -0.92 -7.96 -32.64
CA GLY A 729 -1.09 -7.22 -33.91
C GLY A 729 -2.26 -7.70 -34.77
N PHE A 730 -3.06 -8.67 -34.31
CA PHE A 730 -4.32 -9.03 -34.95
C PHE A 730 -5.31 -7.85 -34.94
N ILE A 731 -5.99 -7.60 -36.06
CA ILE A 731 -7.00 -6.54 -36.21
C ILE A 731 -8.35 -7.17 -36.61
N PRO A 732 -9.37 -7.14 -35.73
CA PRO A 732 -10.71 -7.62 -36.05
C PRO A 732 -11.34 -6.86 -37.22
N LEU A 733 -12.09 -7.56 -38.08
CA LEU A 733 -12.72 -6.98 -39.28
C LEU A 733 -13.62 -5.77 -38.95
N ASP A 734 -14.28 -5.79 -37.80
CA ASP A 734 -15.19 -4.76 -37.32
C ASP A 734 -14.54 -3.78 -36.29
N ALA A 735 -13.23 -3.85 -36.06
CA ALA A 735 -12.53 -2.99 -35.11
C ALA A 735 -12.61 -1.50 -35.47
N ILE A 736 -12.92 -0.66 -34.47
CA ILE A 736 -12.74 0.79 -34.53
C ILE A 736 -11.23 1.07 -34.42
N PRO A 737 -10.57 1.75 -35.39
CA PRO A 737 -9.13 1.99 -35.34
C PRO A 737 -8.76 3.02 -34.25
N PHE A 738 -7.46 3.29 -34.07
CA PHE A 738 -6.99 4.24 -33.06
C PHE A 738 -5.82 5.11 -33.56
N LYS A 739 -5.52 6.18 -32.81
CA LYS A 739 -4.38 7.08 -33.03
C LYS A 739 -3.67 7.39 -31.72
N ASN A 740 -2.35 7.28 -31.73
CA ASN A 740 -1.51 7.61 -30.58
C ASN A 740 -1.22 9.12 -30.50
N ILE A 741 -1.33 9.69 -29.29
CA ILE A 741 -0.84 11.05 -28.97
C ILE A 741 -0.10 11.07 -27.63
N ILE A 742 0.62 12.16 -27.36
CA ILE A 742 1.03 12.54 -26.00
C ILE A 742 0.66 14.02 -25.85
N PRO A 743 0.10 14.47 -24.69
CA PRO A 743 -0.26 15.87 -24.48
C PRO A 743 0.89 16.83 -24.81
N LEU A 744 0.58 17.96 -25.44
CA LEU A 744 1.59 18.84 -26.01
C LEU A 744 2.47 19.48 -24.92
N TRP A 745 1.92 19.67 -23.72
CA TRP A 745 2.66 20.14 -22.54
C TRP A 745 3.69 19.12 -22.04
N GLU A 746 3.45 17.81 -22.16
CA GLU A 746 4.43 16.76 -21.82
C GLU A 746 5.55 16.74 -22.87
N ILE A 747 5.20 16.82 -24.17
CA ILE A 747 6.19 16.88 -25.25
C ILE A 747 7.07 18.13 -25.11
N CYS A 748 6.48 19.32 -24.94
CA CYS A 748 7.23 20.56 -24.75
C CYS A 748 8.00 20.56 -23.41
N GLY A 749 7.44 19.96 -22.36
CA GLY A 749 8.05 19.81 -21.04
C GLY A 749 9.31 18.94 -21.06
N LYS A 750 9.28 17.80 -21.78
CA LYS A 750 10.42 16.91 -21.99
C LYS A 750 11.64 17.64 -22.55
N PHE A 751 11.42 18.51 -23.56
CA PHE A 751 12.47 19.33 -24.17
C PHE A 751 12.69 20.68 -23.44
N LYS A 752 11.97 20.94 -22.33
CA LYS A 752 12.02 22.16 -21.51
C LYS A 752 11.73 23.47 -22.27
N VAL A 753 10.95 23.38 -23.35
CA VAL A 753 10.77 24.49 -24.30
C VAL A 753 9.65 25.41 -23.83
N LYS A 754 10.04 26.52 -23.19
CA LYS A 754 9.08 27.54 -22.71
C LYS A 754 8.26 28.12 -23.87
N ASN A 755 6.98 28.36 -23.59
CA ASN A 755 6.00 29.06 -24.43
C ASN A 755 5.63 28.45 -25.80
N LYS A 756 6.37 27.46 -26.34
CA LYS A 756 6.05 26.91 -27.68
C LYS A 756 4.74 26.14 -27.78
N GLU A 757 4.27 25.52 -26.70
CA GLU A 757 2.92 24.94 -26.60
C GLU A 757 1.84 25.94 -27.04
N LYS A 758 1.87 27.17 -26.48
CA LYS A 758 0.93 28.24 -26.84
C LYS A 758 1.15 28.79 -28.25
N ILE A 759 2.38 28.79 -28.76
CA ILE A 759 2.65 29.21 -30.15
C ILE A 759 2.05 28.21 -31.14
N LEU A 760 2.16 26.90 -30.85
CA LEU A 760 1.57 25.83 -31.65
C LEU A 760 0.03 25.86 -31.57
N ILE A 761 -0.54 25.94 -30.37
CA ILE A 761 -2.00 26.07 -30.17
C ILE A 761 -2.54 27.31 -30.89
N ASN A 762 -1.90 28.47 -30.78
CA ASN A 762 -2.34 29.69 -31.47
C ASN A 762 -2.22 29.61 -33.00
N LYS A 763 -1.25 28.85 -33.54
CA LYS A 763 -1.08 28.67 -35.00
C LYS A 763 -2.06 27.66 -35.59
N PHE A 764 -2.42 26.62 -34.84
CA PHE A 764 -3.24 25.50 -35.30
C PHE A 764 -4.62 25.42 -34.60
N ASN A 765 -5.03 26.52 -33.96
CA ASN A 765 -6.27 26.75 -33.21
C ASN A 765 -6.45 25.98 -31.88
N ASN A 766 -6.00 24.72 -31.76
CA ASN A 766 -6.14 23.91 -30.54
C ASN A 766 -5.12 22.76 -30.46
N GLU A 767 -4.95 22.15 -29.28
CA GLU A 767 -3.97 21.07 -29.07
C GLU A 767 -4.19 19.85 -29.98
N MET A 768 -5.42 19.36 -30.13
CA MET A 768 -5.73 18.19 -30.96
C MET A 768 -5.42 18.41 -32.44
N ASN A 769 -5.57 19.63 -32.95
CA ASN A 769 -5.11 19.97 -34.30
C ASN A 769 -3.59 19.89 -34.41
N VAL A 770 -2.82 20.36 -33.42
CA VAL A 770 -1.35 20.20 -33.41
C VAL A 770 -0.98 18.72 -33.45
N LEU A 771 -1.60 17.91 -32.60
CA LEU A 771 -1.25 16.50 -32.42
C LEU A 771 -1.72 15.61 -33.58
N LEU A 772 -2.91 15.83 -34.14
CA LEU A 772 -3.52 14.93 -35.12
C LEU A 772 -3.48 15.43 -36.59
N ASN A 773 -3.62 16.74 -36.81
CA ASN A 773 -4.04 17.28 -38.13
C ASN A 773 -3.00 18.20 -38.80
N ALA A 774 -2.24 18.96 -38.02
CA ALA A 774 -1.33 19.99 -38.53
C ALA A 774 -0.15 19.40 -39.31
N GLU A 775 0.25 20.04 -40.41
CA GLU A 775 1.39 19.61 -41.23
C GLU A 775 2.69 19.54 -40.45
N ILE A 776 3.42 18.42 -40.56
CA ILE A 776 4.62 18.18 -39.77
C ILE A 776 5.70 19.22 -40.05
N ASP A 777 5.88 19.64 -41.32
CA ASP A 777 6.83 20.71 -41.66
C ASP A 777 6.45 22.07 -41.04
N GLU A 778 5.17 22.36 -40.88
CA GLU A 778 4.69 23.58 -40.24
C GLU A 778 4.85 23.56 -38.71
N ILE A 779 4.97 22.38 -38.10
CA ILE A 779 5.39 22.18 -36.70
C ILE A 779 6.93 22.25 -36.62
N ARG A 780 7.65 21.62 -37.55
CA ARG A 780 9.12 21.54 -37.62
C ARG A 780 9.77 22.93 -37.74
N LYS A 781 9.11 23.86 -38.46
CA LYS A 781 9.45 25.30 -38.49
C LYS A 781 9.36 26.02 -37.14
N ILE A 782 8.65 25.47 -36.15
CA ILE A 782 8.52 26.00 -34.79
C ILE A 782 9.42 25.25 -33.82
N ASP A 783 9.38 23.91 -33.81
CA ASP A 783 10.32 23.06 -33.08
C ASP A 783 10.49 21.69 -33.73
N GLU A 784 11.73 21.38 -34.09
CA GLU A 784 12.12 20.12 -34.72
C GLU A 784 11.90 18.90 -33.80
N ASN A 785 12.15 19.02 -32.50
CA ASN A 785 12.02 17.89 -31.57
C ASN A 785 10.54 17.57 -31.31
N VAL A 786 9.70 18.60 -31.19
CA VAL A 786 8.25 18.44 -31.07
C VAL A 786 7.67 17.82 -32.35
N ALA A 787 8.14 18.27 -33.53
CA ALA A 787 7.74 17.70 -34.80
C ALA A 787 8.12 16.21 -34.92
N ILE A 788 9.36 15.83 -34.61
CA ILE A 788 9.83 14.42 -34.65
C ILE A 788 9.00 13.51 -33.72
N VAL A 789 8.64 14.00 -32.52
CA VAL A 789 7.80 13.24 -31.58
C VAL A 789 6.37 13.06 -32.14
N ILE A 790 5.73 14.12 -32.63
CA ILE A 790 4.37 14.05 -33.20
C ILE A 790 4.35 13.20 -34.48
N GLU A 791 5.31 13.38 -35.37
CA GLU A 791 5.51 12.57 -36.58
C GLU A 791 5.69 11.09 -36.24
N SER A 792 6.40 10.77 -35.17
CA SER A 792 6.60 9.39 -34.73
C SER A 792 5.34 8.77 -34.11
N LEU A 793 4.59 9.52 -33.30
CA LEU A 793 3.31 9.09 -32.72
C LEU A 793 2.26 8.82 -33.81
N ARG A 794 2.10 9.74 -34.78
CA ARG A 794 1.19 9.56 -35.93
C ARG A 794 1.53 8.35 -36.80
N ASN A 795 2.79 7.94 -36.82
CA ASN A 795 3.28 6.74 -37.51
C ASN A 795 3.37 5.50 -36.60
N ASN A 796 2.77 5.53 -35.40
CA ASN A 796 2.77 4.43 -34.42
C ASN A 796 4.17 3.84 -34.12
N LYS A 797 5.20 4.69 -34.07
CA LYS A 797 6.57 4.28 -33.73
C LYS A 797 6.75 4.24 -32.21
N HIS A 798 7.35 3.17 -31.68
CA HIS A 798 7.74 3.05 -30.27
C HIS A 798 8.81 4.09 -29.88
N ILE A 799 8.37 5.27 -29.45
CA ILE A 799 9.24 6.37 -28.96
C ILE A 799 9.18 6.57 -27.45
N VAL A 800 8.50 5.69 -26.72
CA VAL A 800 8.37 5.77 -25.26
C VAL A 800 9.09 4.59 -24.62
N LYS A 801 9.94 4.86 -23.63
CA LYS A 801 10.45 3.82 -22.74
C LYS A 801 9.32 3.36 -21.82
N PRO A 802 8.95 2.06 -21.79
CA PRO A 802 7.84 1.55 -20.99
C PRO A 802 7.86 1.90 -19.50
N GLY A 803 6.72 2.39 -19.03
CA GLY A 803 6.36 2.54 -17.62
C GLY A 803 5.93 1.23 -16.97
N TYR A 804 6.10 1.15 -15.66
CA TYR A 804 5.96 -0.06 -14.85
C TYR A 804 5.90 0.26 -13.36
N ASP A 805 5.23 -0.58 -12.55
CA ASP A 805 5.23 -0.52 -11.08
C ASP A 805 4.99 0.92 -10.50
N GLY A 806 4.08 1.67 -11.12
CA GLY A 806 3.71 3.03 -10.74
C GLY A 806 4.59 4.14 -11.32
N VAL A 807 5.50 3.84 -12.24
CA VAL A 807 6.39 4.78 -12.94
C VAL A 807 5.84 5.02 -14.35
N TYR A 808 5.52 6.26 -14.72
CA TYR A 808 5.16 6.60 -16.10
C TYR A 808 6.31 6.27 -17.07
N GLY A 809 5.97 5.99 -18.33
CA GLY A 809 6.95 5.86 -19.39
C GLY A 809 7.65 7.19 -19.71
N GLU A 810 8.77 7.12 -20.43
CA GLU A 810 9.58 8.30 -20.75
C GLU A 810 9.78 8.45 -22.27
N ILE A 811 9.41 9.59 -22.84
CA ILE A 811 9.67 9.91 -24.26
C ILE A 811 11.18 9.82 -24.52
N LEU A 812 11.58 9.01 -25.49
CA LEU A 812 12.95 8.84 -25.95
C LEU A 812 13.40 10.05 -26.78
N THR A 813 14.68 10.41 -26.67
CA THR A 813 15.28 11.48 -27.47
C THR A 813 16.28 10.88 -28.45
N GLU A 814 16.06 11.06 -29.76
CA GLU A 814 17.05 10.71 -30.76
C GLU A 814 18.35 11.50 -30.54
N GLY A 815 19.48 10.80 -30.55
CA GLY A 815 20.81 11.34 -30.20
C GLY A 815 21.54 10.58 -29.10
N GLY A 816 20.83 9.86 -28.22
CA GLY A 816 21.43 9.13 -27.09
C GLY A 816 22.45 8.02 -27.47
N ASN A 817 22.27 7.36 -28.61
CA ASN A 817 23.00 6.11 -28.91
C ASN A 817 24.43 6.31 -29.46
N LYS A 818 24.69 7.35 -30.28
CA LYS A 818 26.04 7.59 -30.84
C LYS A 818 27.10 7.91 -29.77
N GLY A 819 26.69 8.42 -28.62
CA GLY A 819 27.57 8.73 -27.48
C GLY A 819 27.82 7.58 -26.49
N LYS A 820 27.02 6.49 -26.54
CA LYS A 820 27.18 5.32 -25.67
C LYS A 820 28.03 4.23 -26.31
N GLU A 821 27.73 3.86 -27.56
CA GLU A 821 28.50 2.82 -28.27
C GLU A 821 30.00 3.14 -28.33
N SER A 822 30.37 4.39 -28.54
CA SER A 822 31.76 4.85 -28.56
C SER A 822 32.45 4.63 -27.21
N LYS A 823 31.81 5.01 -26.11
CA LYS A 823 32.33 4.83 -24.74
C LYS A 823 32.31 3.37 -24.27
N GLU A 824 31.39 2.55 -24.77
CA GLU A 824 31.35 1.11 -24.49
C GLU A 824 32.36 0.32 -25.34
N LYS A 825 32.60 0.70 -26.60
CA LYS A 825 33.69 0.17 -27.43
C LYS A 825 35.06 0.53 -26.82
N GLU A 826 35.24 1.76 -26.32
CA GLU A 826 36.43 2.13 -25.53
C GLU A 826 36.58 1.31 -24.23
N LYS A 827 35.52 1.19 -23.42
CA LYS A 827 35.57 0.42 -22.16
C LYS A 827 35.84 -1.07 -22.39
N ASN A 828 35.22 -1.66 -23.40
CA ASN A 828 35.41 -3.06 -23.76
C ASN A 828 36.81 -3.33 -24.32
N ASN A 829 37.40 -2.40 -25.08
CA ASN A 829 38.79 -2.51 -25.51
C ASN A 829 39.76 -2.38 -24.33
N LYS A 830 39.61 -1.36 -23.47
CA LYS A 830 40.43 -1.20 -22.25
C LYS A 830 40.28 -2.37 -21.27
N GLY A 831 39.09 -2.99 -21.21
CA GLY A 831 38.85 -4.24 -20.49
C GLY A 831 39.60 -5.43 -21.09
N LYS A 832 39.49 -5.66 -22.41
CA LYS A 832 40.19 -6.74 -23.12
C LYS A 832 41.72 -6.59 -23.09
N GLU A 833 42.26 -5.38 -23.11
CA GLU A 833 43.69 -5.13 -22.90
C GLU A 833 44.13 -5.47 -21.47
N LYS A 834 43.30 -5.14 -20.47
CA LYS A 834 43.59 -5.46 -19.07
C LYS A 834 43.57 -6.98 -18.83
N GLU A 835 42.57 -7.69 -19.35
CA GLU A 835 42.54 -9.16 -19.37
C GLU A 835 43.78 -9.76 -20.06
N LYS A 836 44.17 -9.24 -21.22
CA LYS A 836 45.38 -9.71 -21.93
C LYS A 836 46.64 -9.50 -21.08
N ARG A 837 46.78 -8.34 -20.42
CA ARG A 837 47.92 -8.06 -19.51
C ARG A 837 47.90 -8.94 -18.26
N GLU A 838 46.74 -9.26 -17.71
CA GLU A 838 46.61 -10.12 -16.54
C GLU A 838 46.88 -11.59 -16.90
N LYS A 839 46.33 -12.11 -18.00
CA LYS A 839 46.63 -13.46 -18.53
C LYS A 839 48.10 -13.63 -18.95
N ALA A 840 48.76 -12.58 -19.45
CA ALA A 840 50.20 -12.59 -19.71
C ALA A 840 51.05 -12.63 -18.42
N LYS A 841 50.65 -11.88 -17.38
CA LYS A 841 51.27 -11.97 -16.05
C LYS A 841 51.06 -13.37 -15.42
N GLU A 842 49.90 -13.99 -15.62
CA GLU A 842 49.63 -15.34 -15.12
C GLU A 842 50.49 -16.41 -15.82
N LYS A 843 50.67 -16.31 -17.15
CA LYS A 843 51.57 -17.19 -17.91
C LYS A 843 53.01 -17.10 -17.42
N SER A 844 53.58 -15.89 -17.35
CA SER A 844 54.96 -15.70 -16.89
C SER A 844 55.18 -16.11 -15.43
N LYS A 845 54.13 -16.09 -14.59
CA LYS A 845 54.18 -16.64 -13.22
C LYS A 845 54.25 -18.17 -13.24
N LYS A 846 53.39 -18.83 -14.01
CA LYS A 846 53.36 -20.29 -14.19
C LYS A 846 54.64 -20.84 -14.87
N GLU A 847 55.28 -20.06 -15.73
CA GLU A 847 56.58 -20.39 -16.33
C GLU A 847 57.74 -20.28 -15.31
N LYS A 848 57.75 -19.25 -14.46
CA LYS A 848 58.72 -19.13 -13.34
C LYS A 848 58.51 -20.15 -12.23
N GLU A 849 57.28 -20.66 -12.04
CA GLU A 849 57.01 -21.78 -11.13
C GLU A 849 57.49 -23.11 -11.74
N LYS A 850 57.35 -23.30 -13.06
CA LYS A 850 57.92 -24.46 -13.76
C LYS A 850 59.45 -24.50 -13.80
N SER A 851 60.14 -23.36 -13.88
CA SER A 851 61.62 -23.34 -13.81
C SER A 851 62.11 -23.77 -12.42
N LYS A 852 61.53 -23.21 -11.35
CA LYS A 852 61.83 -23.58 -9.96
C LYS A 852 61.49 -25.03 -9.62
N GLY A 853 60.49 -25.61 -10.29
CA GLY A 853 60.20 -27.05 -10.20
C GLY A 853 61.36 -27.91 -10.72
N LYS A 854 61.93 -27.56 -11.89
CA LYS A 854 63.06 -28.30 -12.48
C LYS A 854 64.36 -28.15 -11.67
N GLU A 855 64.62 -26.97 -11.11
CA GLU A 855 65.77 -26.75 -10.22
C GLU A 855 65.68 -27.60 -8.95
N ARG A 856 64.48 -27.70 -8.34
CA ARG A 856 64.24 -28.58 -7.18
C ARG A 856 64.36 -30.06 -7.49
N GLN A 857 64.01 -30.48 -8.71
CA GLN A 857 64.10 -31.90 -9.09
C GLN A 857 65.56 -32.30 -9.35
N LYS A 858 66.36 -31.47 -10.03
CA LYS A 858 67.81 -31.66 -10.15
C LYS A 858 68.52 -31.82 -8.80
N GLY A 859 68.17 -30.97 -7.81
CA GLY A 859 68.73 -31.05 -6.46
C GLY A 859 68.22 -32.22 -5.61
N LEU A 860 67.33 -33.06 -6.14
CA LEU A 860 66.90 -34.34 -5.55
C LEU A 860 67.56 -35.52 -6.27
N ASP A 861 67.70 -35.44 -7.60
CA ASP A 861 68.40 -36.42 -8.43
C ASP A 861 69.94 -36.39 -8.22
N GLU A 862 70.48 -35.34 -7.58
CA GLU A 862 71.89 -35.22 -7.13
C GLU A 862 72.08 -35.57 -5.64
N PHE A 863 71.05 -36.13 -4.96
CA PHE A 863 71.08 -36.54 -3.54
C PHE A 863 70.59 -38.00 -3.32
N LEU A 864 70.52 -38.79 -4.39
CA LEU A 864 70.16 -40.22 -4.44
C LEU A 864 71.22 -41.00 -5.23
#